data_AF-A0A3R8IU65-F1
#
_entry.id   AF-A0A3R8IU65-F1
#
_cell.length_a   1.000
_cell.length_b   1.000
_cell.length_c   1.000
_cell.angle_alpha   90.00
_cell.angle_beta   90.00
_cell.angle_gamma   90.00
#
_symmetry.space_group_name_H-M   'P 1'
#
loop_
_entity.id
_entity.type
_entity.pdbx_description
1 polymer ?
#
loop_
_entity_poly.entity_id
_entity_poly.type
_entity_poly.pdbx_seq_one_letter_code
_entity_poly.pdbx_strand_id
1 'polypeptide(L)'
;MLVLCSFLSACSRVDTDKVDRLNSISYSYHYRNIDTAYVYAKRALKLSKGYDAGKAEALNNLAFVDIVRMNYKSAYEKLDSVLSITNNQVELLIADVQLMRLCQRESKNKDFYDFREKAIRRQKRIAEEEKLLTEHQRKRMVYANSEFSIVSSTYYYYVGLRAQSAQAMEDINEELIARDDTAQYLNYLYNVGAGGIINKGTQQEVSQQEFDYLMRCFIAAQQHGYIYWQANSLQGLSEHLIISEMRDKLIADNYASIRFINADNVPDSLLAGNLAERATDLFIRYGDVYQIAGAFRTLASCYWQINNYPSAIICLQDALEKNKAINQAPDLVASIREQLSVVYAAVNDKQGSDFNRNIYLDLQEQTRQDRYLESRAGILESTSQQLNLMIVAVLVMIVLVLGLLLLFHYLKKRNPNGNSLDDLLLPLKEWQVRNEKELEDLEEEYQEVQEASYITHTNVVKNKKRNIEKRAKLFLVNTLNPLIDRMIHEIKQLKTNKGTEALRNERYAYIAELTDDINKYNNVLTQWIQLQQGELSLHIESFSLQQVFDVVAKSRKAFELKGITLNIEPTQSIVKADRVLTLFMINTLAENARKFTAEGGMVSISSKEETDFIEISVKDTGVGIEPEALHHIFDRKVIVDNKETNSHGFGLMNCNGIINKYKKVSKLFAVCSIGVDSKLGEGSRFYFRLPKGIARILVLLCLLSTSLLSYANEPDIPVNADASEQNNSLRELDIANMYADSAYFSNIKGDYKRTLDFADTCRYYLNKYYLRLNPNGRHLMKRIADDNITPAEVQWLYDDLPTNFSIILDIRNESAVAALALHDWALYRYNNNVYTLLFKENSADKNLGEYCRMMQRSESNKNVAIVLLILLLLSIFPLYYFMYYRQRFRFQSYVESIRQINAILLSNGTPVEKQQMISAIATNKFPESLKEITQKINEALKKSIESYNTSSTNIELAQDELRRMEFENNKLHISNNILDNCLSTLKHETMYYPSRISQLISEKDAELETIDELSVYYKELYSMLSMQAMHQVSVIKPVYRRIEVSELLAKNMELSSPEMGKLAVLGDVDLLKYLFELLQKQDANERIKVDVESLSPEYLTLHLYMSQLQLSDEACANLFVPSIEHSPYMICRQIVRENGEFFNRHRCGIIAHNTDRGTTLSITLSQAKKEQ
;
A
#
# COMPACT_ATOMS: atom_id res chain seq x y z
N MET A 1 72.47 24.26 32.95
CA MET A 1 71.23 23.49 33.23
C MET A 1 70.04 24.34 33.67
N LEU A 2 70.19 25.41 34.46
CA LEU A 2 69.04 26.14 35.04
C LEU A 2 68.18 26.98 34.08
N VAL A 3 68.61 27.24 32.84
CA VAL A 3 67.83 27.99 31.83
C VAL A 3 66.91 27.08 31.00
N LEU A 4 67.10 25.75 31.02
CA LEU A 4 66.34 24.83 30.17
C LEU A 4 64.97 24.44 30.73
N CYS A 5 64.73 24.63 32.04
CA CYS A 5 63.45 24.26 32.68
C CYS A 5 62.33 25.30 32.48
N SER A 6 62.65 26.53 32.06
CA SER A 6 61.67 27.61 31.90
C SER A 6 60.86 27.54 30.60
N PHE A 7 61.31 26.79 29.59
CA PHE A 7 60.70 26.76 28.25
C PHE A 7 59.70 25.61 28.01
N LEU A 8 59.50 24.70 28.96
CA LEU A 8 58.59 23.55 28.82
C LEU A 8 57.27 23.66 29.61
N SER A 9 57.03 24.80 30.29
CA SER A 9 55.79 25.07 31.05
C SER A 9 54.82 26.02 30.30
N ALA A 10 54.75 25.92 28.98
CA ALA A 10 53.86 26.74 28.13
C ALA A 10 52.69 25.95 27.51
N CYS A 11 52.32 24.80 28.09
CA CYS A 11 51.00 24.21 27.83
C CYS A 11 49.93 25.16 28.35
N SER A 12 49.28 25.92 27.45
CA SER A 12 48.27 26.90 27.83
C SER A 12 47.11 26.20 28.54
N ARG A 13 47.03 26.38 29.86
CA ARG A 13 45.95 25.83 30.69
C ARG A 13 44.61 26.30 30.12
N VAL A 14 43.73 25.36 29.76
CA VAL A 14 42.38 25.69 29.32
C VAL A 14 41.62 26.15 30.56
N ASP A 15 41.06 27.36 30.47
CA ASP A 15 40.27 27.99 31.52
C ASP A 15 38.82 27.47 31.38
N THR A 16 38.56 26.30 31.95
CA THR A 16 37.28 25.55 31.82
C THR A 16 36.11 26.38 32.34
N ASP A 17 36.27 26.97 33.53
CA ASP A 17 35.26 27.76 34.22
C ASP A 17 34.83 28.98 33.37
N LYS A 18 35.78 29.56 32.63
CA LYS A 18 35.51 30.65 31.69
C LYS A 18 34.78 30.18 30.43
N VAL A 19 35.03 28.96 29.96
CA VAL A 19 34.29 28.37 28.83
C VAL A 19 32.84 28.10 29.25
N ASP A 20 32.63 27.43 30.39
CA ASP A 20 31.29 27.11 30.92
C ASP A 20 30.51 28.38 31.26
N ARG A 21 31.17 29.40 31.81
CA ARG A 21 30.55 30.71 32.03
C ARG A 21 30.14 31.40 30.72
N LEU A 22 30.95 31.30 29.66
CA LEU A 22 30.60 31.87 28.35
C LEU A 22 29.43 31.11 27.70
N ASN A 23 29.37 29.79 27.85
CA ASN A 23 28.22 28.99 27.41
C ASN A 23 26.96 29.30 28.22
N SER A 24 27.06 29.42 29.54
CA SER A 24 25.95 29.82 30.43
C SER A 24 25.41 31.20 30.05
N ILE A 25 26.29 32.15 29.74
CA ILE A 25 25.89 33.47 29.21
C ILE A 25 25.19 33.30 27.86
N SER A 26 25.75 32.52 26.92
CA SER A 26 25.10 32.25 25.63
C SER A 26 23.68 31.73 25.80
N TYR A 27 23.50 30.70 26.64
CA TYR A 27 22.20 30.11 26.95
C TYR A 27 21.21 31.16 27.49
N SER A 28 21.63 31.98 28.46
CA SER A 28 20.79 33.04 29.03
C SER A 28 20.28 34.07 28.00
N TYR A 29 20.95 34.19 26.85
CA TYR A 29 20.56 35.07 25.75
C TYR A 29 19.70 34.39 24.67
N HIS A 30 19.53 33.06 24.68
CA HIS A 30 18.80 32.31 23.63
C HIS A 30 17.52 33.02 23.22
N TYR A 31 16.56 33.17 24.13
CA TYR A 31 15.24 33.78 23.88
C TYR A 31 15.20 35.31 24.13
N ARG A 32 16.36 35.96 24.28
CA ARG A 32 16.50 37.42 24.50
C ARG A 32 17.10 38.14 23.30
N ASN A 33 18.21 37.64 22.77
CA ASN A 33 18.90 38.19 21.61
C ASN A 33 19.82 37.12 20.98
N ILE A 34 19.43 36.63 19.80
CA ILE A 34 20.09 35.48 19.16
C ILE A 34 21.53 35.79 18.69
N ASP A 35 21.81 37.04 18.31
CA ASP A 35 23.15 37.50 17.91
C ASP A 35 24.13 37.48 19.09
N THR A 36 23.64 37.87 20.28
CA THR A 36 24.43 37.86 21.51
C THR A 36 24.75 36.43 21.94
N ALA A 37 23.77 35.51 21.86
CA ALA A 37 24.01 34.08 22.06
C ALA A 37 25.09 33.56 21.09
N TYR A 38 24.96 33.83 19.79
CA TYR A 38 25.95 33.46 18.78
C TYR A 38 27.37 33.93 19.11
N VAL A 39 27.53 35.20 19.51
CA VAL A 39 28.84 35.78 19.85
C VAL A 39 29.46 35.07 21.06
N TYR A 40 28.68 34.80 22.10
CA TYR A 40 29.17 34.12 23.30
C TYR A 40 29.50 32.65 23.05
N ALA A 41 28.64 31.89 22.35
CA ALA A 41 28.91 30.50 21.98
C ALA A 41 30.15 30.37 21.07
N LYS A 42 30.29 31.24 20.07
CA LYS A 42 31.48 31.27 19.19
C LYS A 42 32.75 31.60 19.96
N ARG A 43 32.67 32.46 20.99
CA ARG A 43 33.80 32.78 21.88
C ARG A 43 34.15 31.62 22.81
N ALA A 44 33.15 30.92 23.36
CA ALA A 44 33.35 29.70 24.14
C ALA A 44 34.06 28.64 23.28
N LEU A 45 33.49 28.30 22.11
CA LEU A 45 34.05 27.32 21.16
C LEU A 45 35.53 27.58 20.81
N LYS A 46 35.90 28.85 20.58
CA LYS A 46 37.29 29.25 20.28
C LYS A 46 38.24 29.07 21.49
N LEU A 47 37.72 29.14 22.72
CA LEU A 47 38.48 28.99 23.95
C LEU A 47 38.52 27.55 24.47
N SER A 48 37.55 26.71 24.13
CA SER A 48 37.44 25.32 24.63
C SER A 48 38.69 24.49 24.36
N LYS A 49 39.38 24.68 23.22
CA LYS A 49 40.60 23.93 22.84
C LYS A 49 40.44 22.41 23.02
N GLY A 50 40.99 21.84 24.09
CA GLY A 50 40.92 20.41 24.45
C GLY A 50 39.96 20.09 25.61
N TYR A 51 38.99 20.97 25.88
CA TYR A 51 37.91 20.75 26.84
C TYR A 51 36.62 20.39 26.07
N ASP A 52 36.43 19.09 25.83
CA ASP A 52 35.43 18.60 24.89
C ASP A 52 33.98 18.80 25.35
N ALA A 53 33.72 18.83 26.67
CA ALA A 53 32.38 19.12 27.21
C ALA A 53 31.97 20.58 26.93
N GLY A 54 32.79 21.57 27.33
CA GLY A 54 32.51 22.97 27.03
C GLY A 54 32.60 23.32 25.54
N LYS A 55 33.29 22.50 24.73
CA LYS A 55 33.26 22.56 23.26
C LYS A 55 31.92 22.07 22.70
N ALA A 56 31.40 20.95 23.21
CA ALA A 56 30.10 20.42 22.83
C ALA A 56 28.94 21.34 23.21
N GLU A 57 28.96 21.88 24.43
CA GLU A 57 27.96 22.87 24.88
C GLU A 57 27.96 24.12 23.99
N ALA A 58 29.15 24.61 23.58
CA ALA A 58 29.26 25.72 22.64
C ALA A 58 28.70 25.39 21.23
N LEU A 59 28.85 24.14 20.77
CA LEU A 59 28.25 23.67 19.52
C LEU A 59 26.73 23.54 19.63
N ASN A 60 26.20 23.03 20.75
CA ASN A 60 24.76 22.96 21.03
C ASN A 60 24.13 24.36 21.06
N ASN A 61 24.81 25.36 21.63
CA ASN A 61 24.33 26.75 21.63
C ASN A 61 24.38 27.38 20.21
N LEU A 62 25.40 27.06 19.40
CA LEU A 62 25.45 27.51 18.00
C LEU A 62 24.42 26.80 17.10
N ALA A 63 24.14 25.52 17.35
CA ALA A 63 23.11 24.78 16.64
C ALA A 63 21.72 25.38 16.91
N PHE A 64 21.40 25.75 18.15
CA PHE A 64 20.18 26.48 18.49
C PHE A 64 20.03 27.78 17.69
N VAL A 65 21.10 28.59 17.58
CA VAL A 65 21.11 29.81 16.75
C VAL A 65 20.81 29.50 15.28
N ASP A 66 21.40 28.45 14.73
CA ASP A 66 21.18 28.06 13.34
C ASP A 66 19.78 27.47 13.11
N ILE A 67 19.19 26.79 14.09
CA ILE A 67 17.78 26.35 14.05
C ILE A 67 16.84 27.57 13.97
N VAL A 68 17.03 28.57 14.85
CA VAL A 68 16.24 29.82 14.87
C VAL A 68 16.34 30.58 13.54
N ARG A 69 17.53 30.61 12.92
CA ARG A 69 17.77 31.24 11.61
C ARG A 69 17.40 30.37 10.40
N MET A 70 16.90 29.15 10.61
CA MET A 70 16.63 28.15 9.57
C MET A 70 17.85 27.74 8.71
N ASN A 71 19.06 27.80 9.28
CA ASN A 71 20.30 27.29 8.70
C ASN A 71 20.46 25.77 8.95
N TYR A 72 19.42 24.97 8.70
CA TYR A 72 19.29 23.59 9.20
C TYR A 72 20.47 22.69 8.86
N LYS A 73 21.00 22.75 7.63
CA LYS A 73 22.20 22.00 7.24
C LYS A 73 23.37 22.25 8.21
N SER A 74 23.61 23.51 8.58
CA SER A 74 24.73 23.84 9.48
C SER A 74 24.41 23.56 10.96
N ALA A 75 23.13 23.47 11.33
CA ALA A 75 22.74 22.94 12.64
C ALA A 75 23.04 21.43 12.73
N TYR A 76 22.63 20.62 11.73
CA TYR A 76 22.97 19.20 11.65
C TYR A 76 24.48 18.96 11.72
N GLU A 77 25.28 19.67 10.94
CA GLU A 77 26.75 19.57 10.96
C GLU A 77 27.35 19.80 12.36
N LYS A 78 26.78 20.72 13.16
CA LYS A 78 27.23 20.99 14.54
C LYS A 78 26.77 19.94 15.53
N LEU A 79 25.53 19.46 15.41
CA LEU A 79 24.96 18.46 16.30
C LEU A 79 25.62 17.08 16.08
N ASP A 80 25.88 16.69 14.84
CA ASP A 80 26.64 15.48 14.50
C ASP A 80 28.11 15.59 14.96
N SER A 81 28.70 16.80 14.88
CA SER A 81 30.01 17.06 15.50
C SER A 81 30.00 16.85 17.02
N VAL A 82 28.92 17.19 17.74
CA VAL A 82 28.83 16.93 19.19
C VAL A 82 28.89 15.43 19.49
N LEU A 83 28.23 14.59 18.68
CA LEU A 83 28.22 13.12 18.83
C LEU A 83 29.60 12.47 18.71
N SER A 84 30.55 13.10 18.01
CA SER A 84 31.92 12.59 17.83
C SER A 84 32.97 13.27 18.72
N ILE A 85 32.66 14.44 19.30
CA ILE A 85 33.62 15.24 20.07
C ILE A 85 33.63 14.91 21.56
N THR A 86 32.50 14.55 22.18
CA THR A 86 32.40 14.42 23.63
C THR A 86 31.78 13.10 24.11
N ASN A 87 32.20 12.66 25.29
CA ASN A 87 31.56 11.56 26.03
C ASN A 87 30.57 12.07 27.11
N ASN A 88 30.40 13.38 27.27
CA ASN A 88 29.46 13.96 28.25
C ASN A 88 28.01 13.64 27.85
N GLN A 89 27.36 12.74 28.59
CA GLN A 89 26.02 12.25 28.25
C GLN A 89 24.94 13.35 28.26
N VAL A 90 25.10 14.42 29.07
CA VAL A 90 24.13 15.53 29.13
C VAL A 90 24.19 16.37 27.85
N GLU A 91 25.38 16.70 27.35
CA GLU A 91 25.50 17.46 26.09
C GLU A 91 25.14 16.62 24.86
N LEU A 92 25.34 15.30 24.93
CA LEU A 92 24.86 14.37 23.90
C LEU A 92 23.33 14.24 23.91
N LEU A 93 22.69 14.20 25.08
CA LEU A 93 21.23 14.24 25.21
C LEU A 93 20.66 15.54 24.62
N ILE A 94 21.27 16.68 24.93
CA ILE A 94 20.86 17.98 24.37
C ILE A 94 21.01 18.00 22.84
N ALA A 95 22.06 17.38 22.29
CA ALA A 95 22.22 17.26 20.85
C ALA A 95 21.10 16.39 20.22
N ASP A 96 20.79 15.23 20.81
CA ASP A 96 19.68 14.36 20.36
C ASP A 96 18.32 15.12 20.42
N VAL A 97 18.06 15.91 21.46
CA VAL A 97 16.83 16.73 21.58
C VAL A 97 16.77 17.87 20.55
N GLN A 98 17.90 18.52 20.23
CA GLN A 98 17.93 19.51 19.15
C GLN A 98 17.77 18.87 17.76
N LEU A 99 18.23 17.64 17.57
CA LEU A 99 17.97 16.86 16.36
C LEU A 99 16.48 16.49 16.23
N MET A 100 15.80 16.12 17.33
CA MET A 100 14.33 16.00 17.35
C MET A 100 13.66 17.32 16.90
N ARG A 101 14.08 18.46 17.45
CA ARG A 101 13.53 19.80 17.10
C ARG A 101 13.74 20.16 15.61
N LEU A 102 14.86 19.75 15.00
CA LEU A 102 15.10 19.89 13.55
C LEU A 102 14.13 19.00 12.74
N CYS A 103 14.08 17.71 13.07
CA CYS A 103 13.21 16.74 12.39
C CYS A 103 11.74 17.16 12.46
N GLN A 104 11.28 17.70 13.60
CA GLN A 104 9.96 18.30 13.76
C GLN A 104 9.73 19.46 12.79
N ARG A 105 10.68 20.42 12.71
CA ARG A 105 10.52 21.62 11.85
C ARG A 105 10.59 21.31 10.35
N GLU A 106 11.27 20.24 9.94
CA GLU A 106 11.34 19.76 8.55
C GLU A 106 10.32 18.65 8.23
N SER A 107 9.45 18.30 9.17
CA SER A 107 8.45 17.21 9.05
C SER A 107 9.05 15.81 8.77
N LYS A 108 10.32 15.58 9.17
CA LYS A 108 11.04 14.29 9.06
C LYS A 108 10.66 13.35 10.21
N ASN A 109 9.41 12.91 10.22
CA ASN A 109 8.80 12.18 11.34
C ASN A 109 9.58 10.91 11.71
N LYS A 110 10.12 10.18 10.73
CA LYS A 110 10.91 8.98 11.01
C LYS A 110 12.19 9.29 11.80
N ASP A 111 12.97 10.27 11.36
CA ASP A 111 14.24 10.61 11.99
C ASP A 111 14.02 11.17 13.41
N PHE A 112 12.89 11.85 13.64
CA PHE A 112 12.46 12.31 14.97
C PHE A 112 12.44 11.15 15.99
N TYR A 113 11.87 9.99 15.64
CA TYR A 113 11.83 8.82 16.51
C TYR A 113 13.22 8.23 16.76
N ASP A 114 14.07 8.14 15.73
CA ASP A 114 15.43 7.63 15.86
C ASP A 114 16.28 8.50 16.82
N PHE A 115 15.99 9.81 16.92
CA PHE A 115 16.61 10.70 17.92
C PHE A 115 15.90 10.67 19.29
N ARG A 116 14.57 10.59 19.33
CA ARG A 116 13.79 10.41 20.58
C ARG A 116 14.23 9.15 21.34
N GLU A 117 14.42 8.04 20.65
CA GLU A 117 14.91 6.80 21.23
C GLU A 117 16.32 6.91 21.80
N LYS A 118 17.22 7.64 21.15
CA LYS A 118 18.56 7.94 21.69
C LYS A 118 18.45 8.79 22.96
N ALA A 119 17.62 9.83 22.93
CA ALA A 119 17.37 10.70 24.09
C ALA A 119 16.83 9.91 25.29
N ILE A 120 15.78 9.08 25.10
CA ILE A 120 15.20 8.23 26.17
C ILE A 120 16.27 7.29 26.76
N ARG A 121 17.09 6.65 25.91
CA ARG A 121 18.16 5.75 26.38
C ARG A 121 19.24 6.50 27.17
N ARG A 122 19.58 7.73 26.79
CA ARG A 122 20.49 8.59 27.55
C ARG A 122 19.89 9.07 28.86
N GLN A 123 18.64 9.51 28.88
CA GLN A 123 17.94 9.89 30.11
C GLN A 123 17.95 8.76 31.15
N LYS A 124 17.56 7.54 30.73
CA LYS A 124 17.60 6.35 31.60
C LYS A 124 19.01 6.10 32.17
N ARG A 125 20.04 6.14 31.33
CA ARG A 125 21.44 5.97 31.75
C ARG A 125 21.94 7.08 32.70
N ILE A 126 21.56 8.34 32.45
CA ILE A 126 21.96 9.47 33.30
C ILE A 126 21.25 9.38 34.67
N ALA A 127 20.00 8.91 34.71
CA ALA A 127 19.24 8.76 35.96
C ALA A 127 19.89 7.75 36.94
N GLU A 128 20.55 6.70 36.44
CA GLU A 128 21.33 5.76 37.27
C GLU A 128 22.50 6.43 38.01
N GLU A 129 23.05 7.52 37.44
CA GLU A 129 24.21 8.25 37.95
C GLU A 129 23.87 9.68 38.44
N GLU A 130 22.60 10.05 38.58
CA GLU A 130 22.15 11.44 38.77
C GLU A 130 22.84 12.17 39.94
N LYS A 131 23.14 11.46 41.02
CA LYS A 131 23.82 11.99 42.22
C LYS A 131 25.27 12.43 41.96
N LEU A 132 25.88 12.01 40.85
CA LEU A 132 27.24 12.35 40.44
C LEU A 132 27.30 13.60 39.53
N LEU A 133 26.16 14.12 39.09
CA LEU A 133 26.10 15.31 38.24
C LEU A 133 26.56 16.57 38.99
N THR A 134 27.49 17.31 38.37
CA THR A 134 27.88 18.65 38.84
C THR A 134 26.72 19.64 38.81
N GLU A 135 26.83 20.76 39.52
CA GLU A 135 25.77 21.79 39.52
C GLU A 135 25.48 22.33 38.11
N HIS A 136 26.53 22.52 37.29
CA HIS A 136 26.39 22.91 35.88
C HIS A 136 25.63 21.85 35.08
N GLN A 137 26.04 20.58 35.16
CA GLN A 137 25.34 19.48 34.50
C GLN A 137 23.90 19.32 34.96
N ARG A 138 23.58 19.57 36.24
CA ARG A 138 22.21 19.51 36.75
C ARG A 138 21.32 20.57 36.10
N LYS A 139 21.80 21.81 35.97
CA LYS A 139 21.10 22.88 35.25
C LYS A 139 20.90 22.54 33.76
N ARG A 140 21.94 22.00 33.11
CA ARG A 140 21.85 21.49 31.73
C ARG A 140 20.85 20.33 31.60
N MET A 141 20.73 19.47 32.62
CA MET A 141 19.77 18.36 32.65
C MET A 141 18.33 18.82 32.84
N VAL A 142 18.08 19.87 33.65
CA VAL A 142 16.75 20.50 33.76
C VAL A 142 16.29 20.98 32.38
N TYR A 143 17.13 21.74 31.67
CA TYR A 143 16.87 22.14 30.29
C TYR A 143 16.64 20.94 29.35
N ALA A 144 17.52 19.94 29.39
CA ALA A 144 17.44 18.78 28.50
C ALA A 144 16.12 17.99 28.65
N ASN A 145 15.66 17.81 29.88
CA ASN A 145 14.42 17.08 30.18
C ASN A 145 13.17 17.89 29.81
N SER A 146 13.09 19.16 30.18
CA SER A 146 11.93 19.99 29.82
C SER A 146 11.84 20.21 28.31
N GLU A 147 12.97 20.43 27.63
CA GLU A 147 13.04 20.59 26.18
C GLU A 147 12.66 19.27 25.46
N PHE A 148 13.07 18.09 25.96
CA PHE A 148 12.62 16.79 25.42
C PHE A 148 11.11 16.63 25.49
N SER A 149 10.51 16.92 26.66
CA SER A 149 9.06 16.85 26.89
C SER A 149 8.30 17.83 26.00
N ILE A 150 8.75 19.09 25.91
CA ILE A 150 8.13 20.13 25.09
C ILE A 150 8.22 19.77 23.60
N VAL A 151 9.39 19.39 23.09
CA VAL A 151 9.56 19.00 21.68
C VAL A 151 8.73 17.77 21.34
N SER A 152 8.62 16.79 22.26
CA SER A 152 7.72 15.64 22.11
C SER A 152 6.25 16.05 22.09
N SER A 153 5.83 16.95 22.99
CA SER A 153 4.46 17.46 23.06
C SER A 153 4.05 18.20 21.78
N THR A 154 4.84 19.19 21.36
CA THR A 154 4.57 19.97 20.14
C THR A 154 4.56 19.07 18.90
N TYR A 155 5.42 18.05 18.85
CA TYR A 155 5.42 17.05 17.79
C TYR A 155 4.12 16.21 17.78
N TYR A 156 3.72 15.64 18.93
CA TYR A 156 2.47 14.89 19.06
C TYR A 156 1.23 15.72 18.69
N TYR A 157 1.23 17.01 19.01
CA TYR A 157 0.17 17.93 18.58
C TYR A 157 0.06 18.00 17.05
N TYR A 158 1.17 18.20 16.33
CA TYR A 158 1.17 18.32 14.86
C TYR A 158 0.84 17.02 14.10
N VAL A 159 1.10 15.84 14.68
CA VAL A 159 0.68 14.57 14.08
C VAL A 159 -0.78 14.19 14.41
N GLY A 160 -1.41 14.90 15.37
CA GLY A 160 -2.81 14.77 15.78
C GLY A 160 -3.04 14.00 17.08
N LEU A 161 -1.98 13.60 17.79
CA LEU A 161 -2.01 12.75 18.99
C LEU A 161 -2.15 13.60 20.26
N ARG A 162 -3.25 14.36 20.36
CA ARG A 162 -3.50 15.33 21.45
C ARG A 162 -3.35 14.77 22.87
N ALA A 163 -3.74 13.52 23.12
CA ALA A 163 -3.59 12.90 24.44
C ALA A 163 -2.12 12.69 24.83
N GLN A 164 -1.28 12.23 23.89
CA GLN A 164 0.17 12.08 24.10
C GLN A 164 0.88 13.43 24.19
N SER A 165 0.39 14.44 23.46
CA SER A 165 0.85 15.83 23.59
C SER A 165 0.65 16.37 25.01
N ALA A 166 -0.55 16.17 25.58
CA ALA A 166 -0.85 16.56 26.95
C ALA A 166 -0.02 15.78 27.97
N GLN A 167 0.08 14.46 27.84
CA GLN A 167 0.87 13.61 28.73
C GLN A 167 2.35 14.03 28.77
N ALA A 168 2.95 14.34 27.61
CA ALA A 168 4.34 14.80 27.55
C ALA A 168 4.57 16.13 28.28
N MET A 169 3.53 16.97 28.44
CA MET A 169 3.58 18.19 29.26
C MET A 169 3.33 17.91 30.75
N GLU A 170 2.52 16.91 31.10
CA GLU A 170 2.31 16.46 32.48
C GLU A 170 3.60 15.87 33.10
N ASP A 171 4.51 15.31 32.29
CA ASP A 171 5.84 14.85 32.73
C ASP A 171 6.78 15.98 33.20
N ILE A 172 6.43 17.26 32.95
CA ILE A 172 7.27 18.42 33.29
C ILE A 172 6.98 18.90 34.72
N ASN A 173 8.00 18.89 35.58
CA ASN A 173 7.91 19.48 36.91
C ASN A 173 7.96 21.02 36.84
N GLU A 174 6.79 21.67 36.91
CA GLU A 174 6.64 23.14 36.87
C GLU A 174 7.47 23.86 37.95
N GLU A 175 7.41 23.39 39.21
CA GLU A 175 8.13 24.03 40.33
C GLU A 175 9.65 24.02 40.12
N LEU A 176 10.18 22.93 39.55
CA LEU A 176 11.60 22.77 39.27
C LEU A 176 12.07 23.77 38.21
N ILE A 177 11.37 23.88 37.08
CA ILE A 177 11.74 24.82 36.01
C ILE A 177 11.49 26.27 36.42
N ALA A 178 10.42 26.56 37.16
CA ALA A 178 10.14 27.92 37.67
C ALA A 178 11.27 28.43 38.59
N ARG A 179 11.90 27.54 39.36
CA ARG A 179 13.03 27.86 40.24
C ARG A 179 14.37 27.91 39.50
N ASP A 180 14.66 26.91 38.66
CA ASP A 180 16.02 26.67 38.16
C ASP A 180 16.24 27.13 36.69
N ASP A 181 15.19 27.30 35.88
CA ASP A 181 15.29 27.79 34.49
C ASP A 181 14.04 28.57 34.02
N THR A 182 14.08 29.90 34.20
CA THR A 182 13.03 30.82 33.76
C THR A 182 12.74 30.75 32.25
N ALA A 183 13.71 30.41 31.40
CA ALA A 183 13.49 30.33 29.96
C ALA A 183 12.63 29.11 29.59
N GLN A 184 12.84 27.99 30.29
CA GLN A 184 12.02 26.78 30.15
C GLN A 184 10.66 26.92 30.85
N TYR A 185 10.56 27.68 31.95
CA TYR A 185 9.26 28.03 32.54
C TYR A 185 8.36 28.82 31.58
N LEU A 186 8.90 29.82 30.88
CA LEU A 186 8.16 30.56 29.84
C LEU A 186 7.76 29.66 28.67
N ASN A 187 8.64 28.73 28.27
CA ASN A 187 8.36 27.73 27.24
C ASN A 187 7.19 26.82 27.64
N TYR A 188 7.16 26.36 28.90
CA TYR A 188 6.06 25.58 29.48
C TYR A 188 4.75 26.37 29.47
N LEU A 189 4.73 27.60 30.04
CA LEU A 189 3.52 28.43 30.10
C LEU A 189 2.93 28.69 28.70
N TYR A 190 3.79 28.97 27.71
CA TYR A 190 3.33 29.16 26.33
C TYR A 190 2.74 27.88 25.72
N ASN A 191 3.39 26.72 25.87
CA ASN A 191 2.88 25.47 25.31
C ASN A 191 1.58 25.02 25.99
N VAL A 192 1.39 25.27 27.29
CA VAL A 192 0.10 25.03 27.95
C VAL A 192 -0.98 25.98 27.44
N GLY A 193 -0.64 27.26 27.20
CA GLY A 193 -1.58 28.29 26.76
C GLY A 193 -1.88 28.35 25.25
N ALA A 194 -1.07 27.74 24.39
CA ALA A 194 -1.28 27.76 22.93
C ALA A 194 -1.16 26.37 22.25
N GLY A 195 -0.71 25.34 22.97
CA GLY A 195 -0.48 23.99 22.44
C GLY A 195 -1.69 23.05 22.50
N GLY A 196 -2.89 23.55 22.85
CA GLY A 196 -4.11 22.73 22.98
C GLY A 196 -4.00 21.61 24.03
N ILE A 197 -3.24 21.85 25.09
CA ILE A 197 -2.97 20.92 26.19
C ILE A 197 -4.19 20.79 27.11
N ILE A 198 -4.92 21.89 27.29
CA ILE A 198 -6.09 21.97 28.18
C ILE A 198 -7.30 21.38 27.43
N ASN A 199 -7.67 20.15 27.78
CA ASN A 199 -8.74 19.39 27.13
C ASN A 199 -9.94 19.08 28.06
N LYS A 200 -10.00 19.68 29.24
CA LYS A 200 -11.04 19.49 30.26
C LYS A 200 -11.85 20.77 30.45
N GLY A 201 -13.14 20.70 30.16
CA GLY A 201 -14.10 21.81 30.29
C GLY A 201 -14.84 22.11 28.99
N THR A 202 -15.66 23.16 29.02
CA THR A 202 -16.28 23.77 27.83
C THR A 202 -15.25 24.58 27.04
N GLN A 203 -15.49 24.83 25.75
CA GLN A 203 -14.57 25.62 24.90
C GLN A 203 -14.25 27.01 25.48
N GLN A 204 -15.20 27.61 26.20
CA GLN A 204 -15.03 28.89 26.88
C GLN A 204 -14.11 28.79 28.10
N GLU A 205 -14.26 27.75 28.92
CA GLU A 205 -13.38 27.50 30.08
C GLU A 205 -11.96 27.12 29.65
N VAL A 206 -11.82 26.40 28.53
CA VAL A 206 -10.51 26.11 27.91
C VAL A 206 -9.85 27.40 27.44
N SER A 207 -10.55 28.21 26.63
CA SER A 207 -10.03 29.49 26.11
C SER A 207 -9.67 30.49 27.21
N GLN A 208 -10.41 30.51 28.34
CA GLN A 208 -10.09 31.35 29.50
C GLN A 208 -8.80 30.88 30.20
N GLN A 209 -8.63 29.58 30.42
CA GLN A 209 -7.40 29.05 31.02
C GLN A 209 -6.19 29.27 30.11
N GLU A 210 -6.34 29.03 28.80
CA GLU A 210 -5.31 29.28 27.80
C GLU A 210 -4.87 30.76 27.79
N PHE A 211 -5.83 31.69 27.82
CA PHE A 211 -5.59 33.13 27.97
C PHE A 211 -4.82 33.47 29.26
N ASP A 212 -5.18 32.88 30.40
CA ASP A 212 -4.48 33.09 31.68
C ASP A 212 -3.01 32.64 31.62
N TYR A 213 -2.72 31.49 31.00
CA TYR A 213 -1.35 31.00 30.82
C TYR A 213 -0.54 31.92 29.90
N LEU A 214 -1.13 32.38 28.79
CA LEU A 214 -0.49 33.32 27.87
C LEU A 214 -0.23 34.69 28.53
N MET A 215 -1.16 35.20 29.34
CA MET A 215 -0.96 36.44 30.09
C MET A 215 0.17 36.31 31.13
N ARG A 216 0.25 35.19 31.85
CA ARG A 216 1.37 34.91 32.77
C ARG A 216 2.71 34.87 32.03
N CYS A 217 2.75 34.18 30.89
CA CYS A 217 3.94 34.10 30.05
C CYS A 217 4.35 35.50 29.55
N PHE A 218 3.41 36.30 29.03
CA PHE A 218 3.67 37.66 28.56
C PHE A 218 4.26 38.55 29.67
N ILE A 219 3.64 38.59 30.85
CA ILE A 219 4.07 39.44 31.97
C ILE A 219 5.48 39.03 32.44
N ALA A 220 5.73 37.73 32.66
CA ALA A 220 7.03 37.24 33.10
C ALA A 220 8.11 37.45 32.01
N ALA A 221 7.79 37.22 30.73
CA ALA A 221 8.69 37.49 29.63
C ALA A 221 9.01 38.99 29.47
N GLN A 222 8.06 39.88 29.74
CA GLN A 222 8.27 41.33 29.75
C GLN A 222 9.17 41.76 30.91
N GLN A 223 8.91 41.29 32.14
CA GLN A 223 9.71 41.61 33.33
C GLN A 223 11.17 41.14 33.21
N HIS A 224 11.42 39.97 32.62
CA HIS A 224 12.76 39.40 32.48
C HIS A 224 13.44 39.64 31.12
N GLY A 225 12.80 40.38 30.20
CA GLY A 225 13.40 40.79 28.92
C GLY A 225 13.52 39.68 27.86
N TYR A 226 12.66 38.66 27.90
CA TYR A 226 12.60 37.58 26.92
C TYR A 226 11.73 37.96 25.70
N ILE A 227 12.34 38.68 24.74
CA ILE A 227 11.69 39.19 23.52
C ILE A 227 10.92 38.09 22.76
N TYR A 228 11.51 36.90 22.61
CA TYR A 228 10.87 35.79 21.91
C TYR A 228 9.56 35.35 22.59
N TRP A 229 9.56 35.21 23.92
CA TRP A 229 8.37 34.78 24.66
C TRP A 229 7.32 35.89 24.78
N GLN A 230 7.71 37.16 24.78
CA GLN A 230 6.78 38.29 24.62
C GLN A 230 6.04 38.21 23.27
N ALA A 231 6.77 37.95 22.17
CA ALA A 231 6.21 37.83 20.83
C ALA A 231 5.24 36.63 20.70
N ASN A 232 5.67 35.44 21.14
CA ASN A 232 4.83 34.24 21.15
C ASN A 232 3.54 34.45 21.97
N SER A 233 3.64 35.07 23.15
CA SER A 233 2.47 35.32 24.00
C SER A 233 1.51 36.33 23.37
N LEU A 234 2.01 37.41 22.76
CA LEU A 234 1.17 38.37 22.03
C LEU A 234 0.48 37.75 20.81
N GLN A 235 1.17 36.86 20.09
CA GLN A 235 0.58 36.11 18.98
C GLN A 235 -0.53 35.16 19.46
N GLY A 236 -0.31 34.37 20.52
CA GLY A 236 -1.34 33.51 21.10
C GLY A 236 -2.56 34.30 21.61
N LEU A 237 -2.31 35.40 22.35
CA LEU A 237 -3.38 36.30 22.82
C LEU A 237 -4.17 36.90 21.64
N SER A 238 -3.50 37.24 20.53
CA SER A 238 -4.18 37.64 19.31
C SER A 238 -5.08 36.51 18.78
N GLU A 239 -4.60 35.28 18.70
CA GLU A 239 -5.36 34.15 18.13
C GLU A 239 -6.65 33.86 18.90
N HIS A 240 -6.66 33.98 20.24
CA HIS A 240 -7.90 33.91 21.04
C HIS A 240 -8.87 35.08 20.79
N LEU A 241 -8.36 36.27 20.47
CA LEU A 241 -9.16 37.49 20.25
C LEU A 241 -9.61 37.68 18.78
N ILE A 242 -9.21 36.80 17.86
CA ILE A 242 -9.65 36.84 16.44
C ILE A 242 -11.15 36.54 16.30
N ILE A 243 -11.70 35.61 17.08
CA ILE A 243 -13.10 35.18 16.97
C ILE A 243 -13.98 36.10 17.82
N SER A 244 -14.92 36.81 17.21
CA SER A 244 -15.76 37.83 17.87
C SER A 244 -16.50 37.32 19.10
N GLU A 245 -17.11 36.14 19.03
CA GLU A 245 -17.88 35.54 20.14
C GLU A 245 -17.00 35.22 21.37
N MET A 246 -15.78 34.72 21.15
CA MET A 246 -14.82 34.49 22.23
C MET A 246 -14.23 35.80 22.74
N ARG A 247 -13.86 36.71 21.83
CA ARG A 247 -13.22 37.99 22.13
C ARG A 247 -14.05 38.82 23.10
N ASP A 248 -15.33 39.04 22.81
CA ASP A 248 -16.14 39.97 23.59
C ASP A 248 -16.34 39.46 25.03
N LYS A 249 -16.41 38.12 25.21
CA LYS A 249 -16.41 37.48 26.54
C LYS A 249 -15.04 37.56 27.23
N LEU A 250 -13.96 37.19 26.56
CA LEU A 250 -12.60 37.29 27.12
C LEU A 250 -12.27 38.73 27.54
N ILE A 251 -12.77 39.74 26.82
CA ILE A 251 -12.60 41.15 27.18
C ILE A 251 -13.38 41.52 28.44
N ALA A 252 -14.63 41.06 28.57
CA ALA A 252 -15.43 41.28 29.77
C ALA A 252 -14.82 40.61 31.01
N ASP A 253 -14.44 39.34 30.89
CA ASP A 253 -13.93 38.53 32.00
C ASP A 253 -12.51 38.96 32.43
N ASN A 254 -11.70 39.52 31.52
CA ASN A 254 -10.28 39.85 31.75
C ASN A 254 -9.94 41.34 31.60
N TYR A 255 -10.89 42.25 31.86
CA TYR A 255 -10.78 43.69 31.59
C TYR A 255 -9.44 44.34 32.02
N ALA A 256 -8.91 43.99 33.21
CA ALA A 256 -7.63 44.54 33.69
C ALA A 256 -6.42 44.07 32.86
N SER A 257 -6.38 42.79 32.49
CA SER A 257 -5.34 42.19 31.63
C SER A 257 -5.41 42.75 30.21
N ILE A 258 -6.62 42.90 29.67
CA ILE A 258 -6.85 43.49 28.34
C ILE A 258 -6.39 44.95 28.31
N ARG A 259 -6.72 45.75 29.32
CA ARG A 259 -6.24 47.13 29.42
C ARG A 259 -4.72 47.23 29.56
N PHE A 260 -4.06 46.23 30.16
CA PHE A 260 -2.60 46.18 30.25
C PHE A 260 -1.94 45.91 28.89
N ILE A 261 -2.50 45.01 28.07
CA ILE A 261 -1.94 44.72 26.73
C ILE A 261 -2.38 45.75 25.67
N ASN A 262 -3.57 46.35 25.80
CA ASN A 262 -4.11 47.43 24.96
C ASN A 262 -3.63 48.82 25.42
N ALA A 263 -2.31 49.02 25.47
CA ALA A 263 -1.71 50.29 25.92
C ALA A 263 -2.10 51.50 25.03
N ASP A 264 -2.33 51.26 23.75
CA ASP A 264 -2.65 52.28 22.74
C ASP A 264 -4.15 52.66 22.73
N ASN A 265 -5.00 51.97 23.53
CA ASN A 265 -6.46 52.09 23.54
C ASN A 265 -7.09 51.92 22.13
N VAL A 266 -6.60 50.95 21.35
CA VAL A 266 -7.23 50.59 20.07
C VAL A 266 -8.62 49.98 20.31
N PRO A 267 -9.58 50.16 19.39
CA PRO A 267 -10.88 49.50 19.47
C PRO A 267 -10.75 47.97 19.58
N ASP A 268 -11.65 47.33 20.32
CA ASP A 268 -11.63 45.88 20.56
C ASP A 268 -11.60 45.05 19.26
N SER A 269 -12.26 45.53 18.20
CA SER A 269 -12.25 44.92 16.87
C SER A 269 -10.88 44.94 16.16
N LEU A 270 -9.98 45.84 16.55
CA LEU A 270 -8.62 45.98 16.02
C LEU A 270 -7.55 45.45 16.98
N LEU A 271 -7.90 45.12 18.22
CA LEU A 271 -6.96 44.70 19.25
C LEU A 271 -6.15 43.45 18.84
N ALA A 272 -6.80 42.41 18.30
CA ALA A 272 -6.10 41.22 17.81
C ALA A 272 -5.03 41.59 16.76
N GLY A 273 -5.39 42.41 15.76
CA GLY A 273 -4.46 42.89 14.74
C GLY A 273 -3.26 43.66 15.31
N ASN A 274 -3.48 44.57 16.27
CA ASN A 274 -2.40 45.29 16.97
C ASN A 274 -1.46 44.35 17.73
N LEU A 275 -1.99 43.33 18.41
CA LEU A 275 -1.17 42.34 19.13
C LEU A 275 -0.36 41.48 18.16
N ALA A 276 -0.94 41.05 17.04
CA ALA A 276 -0.24 40.30 15.98
C ALA A 276 0.84 41.13 15.27
N GLU A 277 0.59 42.41 15.00
CA GLU A 277 1.58 43.33 14.42
C GLU A 277 2.77 43.52 15.37
N ARG A 278 2.50 43.80 16.65
CA ARG A 278 3.54 43.91 17.69
C ARG A 278 4.32 42.61 17.89
N ALA A 279 3.67 41.45 17.81
CA ALA A 279 4.34 40.16 17.83
C ALA A 279 5.28 40.01 16.61
N THR A 280 4.80 40.35 15.42
CA THR A 280 5.58 40.31 14.17
C THR A 280 6.85 41.19 14.27
N ASP A 281 6.72 42.43 14.75
CA ASP A 281 7.85 43.34 14.99
C ASP A 281 8.88 42.80 15.98
N LEU A 282 8.43 42.16 17.07
CA LEU A 282 9.31 41.55 18.05
C LEU A 282 10.02 40.31 17.48
N PHE A 283 9.35 39.50 16.65
CA PHE A 283 9.98 38.38 15.95
C PHE A 283 10.99 38.83 14.90
N ILE A 284 10.70 39.90 14.13
CA ILE A 284 11.65 40.51 13.19
C ILE A 284 12.88 41.03 13.95
N ARG A 285 12.69 41.70 15.09
CA ARG A 285 13.78 42.20 15.95
C ARG A 285 14.62 41.08 16.57
N TYR A 286 14.00 39.92 16.86
CA TYR A 286 14.68 38.76 17.43
C TYR A 286 15.40 37.90 16.36
N GLY A 287 14.85 37.82 15.15
CA GLY A 287 15.46 37.14 14.00
C GLY A 287 15.10 35.66 13.82
N ASP A 288 13.93 35.20 14.31
CA ASP A 288 13.45 33.82 14.05
C ASP A 288 12.66 33.76 12.74
N VAL A 289 13.22 33.12 11.72
CA VAL A 289 12.62 33.07 10.38
C VAL A 289 11.30 32.28 10.36
N TYR A 290 11.22 31.23 11.17
CA TYR A 290 10.02 30.37 11.26
C TYR A 290 8.87 31.14 11.91
N GLN A 291 9.15 31.82 13.03
CA GLN A 291 8.13 32.58 13.74
C GLN A 291 7.70 33.85 13.01
N ILE A 292 8.58 34.52 12.25
CA ILE A 292 8.19 35.66 11.41
C ILE A 292 7.11 35.23 10.39
N ALA A 293 7.30 34.08 9.72
CA ALA A 293 6.30 33.55 8.78
C ALA A 293 5.00 33.14 9.49
N GLY A 294 5.10 32.53 10.67
CA GLY A 294 3.95 32.22 11.53
C GLY A 294 3.16 33.47 11.97
N ALA A 295 3.85 34.54 12.34
CA ALA A 295 3.24 35.80 12.77
C ALA A 295 2.55 36.53 11.60
N PHE A 296 3.14 36.53 10.40
CA PHE A 296 2.49 37.02 9.19
C PHE A 296 1.20 36.24 8.85
N ARG A 297 1.16 34.92 9.06
CA ARG A 297 -0.05 34.09 8.93
C ARG A 297 -1.15 34.52 9.92
N THR A 298 -0.79 34.71 11.19
CA THR A 298 -1.72 35.20 12.23
C THR A 298 -2.21 36.63 11.92
N LEU A 299 -1.34 37.53 11.47
CA LEU A 299 -1.69 38.89 11.08
C LEU A 299 -2.60 38.93 9.85
N ALA A 300 -2.37 38.06 8.86
CA ALA A 300 -3.27 37.87 7.73
C ALA A 300 -4.67 37.37 8.17
N SER A 301 -4.73 36.52 9.20
CA SER A 301 -6.01 36.09 9.80
C SER A 301 -6.73 37.24 10.49
N CYS A 302 -6.01 38.21 11.07
CA CYS A 302 -6.60 39.42 11.63
C CYS A 302 -7.14 40.35 10.52
N TYR A 303 -6.36 40.57 9.45
CA TYR A 303 -6.79 41.35 8.29
C TYR A 303 -8.02 40.73 7.59
N TRP A 304 -8.09 39.40 7.55
CA TRP A 304 -9.27 38.67 7.06
C TRP A 304 -10.54 39.02 7.85
N GLN A 305 -10.50 39.02 9.20
CA GLN A 305 -11.70 39.31 10.00
C GLN A 305 -12.25 40.73 9.80
N ILE A 306 -11.39 41.69 9.44
CA ILE A 306 -11.80 43.06 9.11
C ILE A 306 -12.06 43.27 7.61
N ASN A 307 -12.15 42.18 6.83
CA ASN A 307 -12.36 42.14 5.38
C ASN A 307 -11.30 42.88 4.55
N ASN A 308 -10.08 43.07 5.08
CA ASN A 308 -8.95 43.67 4.39
C ASN A 308 -8.12 42.59 3.67
N TYR A 309 -8.73 41.94 2.67
CA TYR A 309 -8.11 40.86 1.91
C TYR A 309 -6.79 41.24 1.23
N PRO A 310 -6.61 42.45 0.62
CA PRO A 310 -5.33 42.83 0.03
C PRO A 310 -4.16 42.82 1.03
N SER A 311 -4.36 43.33 2.25
CA SER A 311 -3.34 43.28 3.30
C SER A 311 -3.06 41.84 3.78
N ALA A 312 -4.08 40.98 3.82
CA ALA A 312 -3.90 39.56 4.12
C ALA A 312 -3.08 38.84 3.03
N ILE A 313 -3.32 39.11 1.74
CA ILE A 313 -2.49 38.56 0.63
C ILE A 313 -1.03 39.00 0.79
N ILE A 314 -0.79 40.30 1.01
CA ILE A 314 0.58 40.84 1.17
C ILE A 314 1.30 40.15 2.33
N CYS A 315 0.66 39.99 3.49
CA CYS A 315 1.27 39.30 4.64
C CYS A 315 1.63 37.85 4.32
N LEU A 316 0.76 37.12 3.64
CA LEU A 316 0.98 35.70 3.32
C LEU A 316 2.02 35.52 2.19
N GLN A 317 2.08 36.43 1.22
CA GLN A 317 3.17 36.49 0.24
C GLN A 317 4.50 36.80 0.91
N ASP A 318 4.53 37.82 1.79
CA ASP A 318 5.69 38.19 2.58
C ASP A 318 6.24 37.01 3.40
N ALA A 319 5.36 36.20 4.00
CA ALA A 319 5.71 35.00 4.75
C ALA A 319 6.45 33.94 3.91
N LEU A 320 6.21 33.89 2.59
CA LEU A 320 6.82 32.92 1.67
C LEU A 320 8.00 33.48 0.86
N GLU A 321 7.96 34.77 0.53
CA GLU A 321 8.86 35.39 -0.45
C GLU A 321 10.02 36.16 0.19
N LYS A 322 9.82 36.82 1.35
CA LYS A 322 10.89 37.61 2.01
C LYS A 322 12.07 36.74 2.43
N ASN A 323 11.84 35.50 2.86
CA ASN A 323 12.90 34.56 3.16
C ASN A 323 12.56 33.13 2.71
N LYS A 324 13.12 32.74 1.56
CA LYS A 324 12.91 31.41 0.96
C LYS A 324 13.41 30.23 1.80
N ALA A 325 14.15 30.47 2.89
CA ALA A 325 14.49 29.42 3.86
C ALA A 325 13.25 28.76 4.49
N ILE A 326 12.10 29.45 4.48
CA ILE A 326 10.82 28.93 4.98
C ILE A 326 10.35 27.65 4.26
N ASN A 327 10.79 27.43 3.01
CA ASN A 327 10.47 26.22 2.23
C ASN A 327 11.09 24.94 2.82
N GLN A 328 11.97 25.04 3.84
CA GLN A 328 12.43 23.90 4.63
C GLN A 328 11.43 23.45 5.71
N ALA A 329 10.28 24.14 5.87
CA ALA A 329 9.23 23.82 6.84
C ALA A 329 7.89 23.55 6.13
N PRO A 330 7.68 22.34 5.57
CA PRO A 330 6.59 22.08 4.63
C PRO A 330 5.20 22.19 5.27
N ASP A 331 4.98 21.77 6.51
CA ASP A 331 3.67 21.92 7.19
C ASP A 331 3.29 23.40 7.40
N LEU A 332 4.25 24.27 7.75
CA LEU A 332 3.98 25.72 7.90
C LEU A 332 3.69 26.36 6.54
N VAL A 333 4.46 26.04 5.50
CA VAL A 333 4.20 26.50 4.13
C VAL A 333 2.84 26.02 3.62
N ALA A 334 2.45 24.77 3.92
CA ALA A 334 1.13 24.24 3.57
C ALA A 334 0.02 25.09 4.21
N SER A 335 0.12 25.42 5.52
CA SER A 335 -0.88 26.26 6.19
C SER A 335 -1.00 27.67 5.59
N ILE A 336 0.13 28.26 5.15
CA ILE A 336 0.15 29.57 4.49
C ILE A 336 -0.46 29.49 3.09
N ARG A 337 -0.19 28.40 2.34
CA ARG A 337 -0.79 28.13 1.02
C ARG A 337 -2.29 27.86 1.10
N GLU A 338 -2.76 27.14 2.11
CA GLU A 338 -4.19 26.98 2.38
C GLU A 338 -4.86 28.34 2.58
N GLN A 339 -4.32 29.17 3.48
CA GLN A 339 -4.85 30.50 3.75
C GLN A 339 -4.80 31.40 2.51
N LEU A 340 -3.72 31.38 1.71
CA LEU A 340 -3.66 32.08 0.43
C LEU A 340 -4.78 31.65 -0.52
N SER A 341 -5.10 30.35 -0.60
CA SER A 341 -6.19 29.90 -1.48
C SER A 341 -7.54 30.54 -1.09
N VAL A 342 -7.81 30.65 0.21
CA VAL A 342 -8.99 31.32 0.77
C VAL A 342 -8.99 32.82 0.52
N VAL A 343 -7.85 33.52 0.68
CA VAL A 343 -7.79 34.97 0.46
C VAL A 343 -7.87 35.35 -1.03
N TYR A 344 -7.27 34.56 -1.93
CA TYR A 344 -7.45 34.74 -3.38
C TYR A 344 -8.90 34.48 -3.81
N ALA A 345 -9.55 33.44 -3.27
CA ALA A 345 -10.97 33.20 -3.51
C ALA A 345 -11.84 34.40 -3.10
N ALA A 346 -11.58 35.02 -1.93
CA ALA A 346 -12.33 36.18 -1.44
C ALA A 346 -12.24 37.42 -2.33
N VAL A 347 -11.12 37.62 -3.04
CA VAL A 347 -10.98 38.69 -4.05
C VAL A 347 -11.44 38.27 -5.46
N ASN A 348 -12.06 37.09 -5.59
CA ASN A 348 -12.50 36.45 -6.84
C ASN A 348 -11.37 36.10 -7.82
N ASP A 349 -10.13 35.94 -7.34
CA ASP A 349 -9.03 35.40 -8.13
C ASP A 349 -9.02 33.86 -8.04
N LYS A 350 -9.75 33.22 -8.95
CA LYS A 350 -9.79 31.76 -9.04
C LYS A 350 -8.42 31.16 -9.38
N GLN A 351 -7.60 31.81 -10.21
CA GLN A 351 -6.32 31.25 -10.63
C GLN A 351 -5.32 31.25 -9.46
N GLY A 352 -5.24 32.36 -8.71
CA GLY A 352 -4.49 32.45 -7.46
C GLY A 352 -4.98 31.46 -6.41
N SER A 353 -6.29 31.28 -6.28
CA SER A 353 -6.92 30.30 -5.38
C SER A 353 -6.47 28.86 -5.71
N ASP A 354 -6.73 28.41 -6.94
CA ASP A 354 -6.49 27.03 -7.37
C ASP A 354 -4.98 26.70 -7.36
N PHE A 355 -4.13 27.65 -7.77
CA PHE A 355 -2.66 27.50 -7.70
C PHE A 355 -2.17 27.21 -6.28
N ASN A 356 -2.61 28.00 -5.29
CA ASN A 356 -2.19 27.82 -3.91
C ASN A 356 -2.80 26.55 -3.29
N ARG A 357 -4.04 26.21 -3.63
CA ARG A 357 -4.71 24.99 -3.15
C ARG A 357 -4.00 23.72 -3.63
N ASN A 358 -3.55 23.67 -4.89
CA ASN A 358 -2.85 22.50 -5.42
C ASN A 358 -1.50 22.29 -4.72
N ILE A 359 -0.71 23.36 -4.49
CA ILE A 359 0.56 23.27 -3.76
C ILE A 359 0.34 22.83 -2.31
N TYR A 360 -0.74 23.29 -1.66
CA TYR A 360 -1.13 22.84 -0.32
C TYR A 360 -1.40 21.32 -0.28
N LEU A 361 -2.14 20.77 -1.25
CA LEU A 361 -2.42 19.34 -1.34
C LEU A 361 -1.15 18.52 -1.62
N ASP A 362 -0.27 18.98 -2.52
CA ASP A 362 1.02 18.33 -2.80
C ASP A 362 1.92 18.26 -1.54
N LEU A 363 1.97 19.33 -0.74
CA LEU A 363 2.74 19.38 0.51
C LEU A 363 2.13 18.49 1.61
N GLN A 364 0.79 18.41 1.69
CA GLN A 364 0.14 17.44 2.57
C GLN A 364 0.44 15.99 2.13
N GLU A 365 0.46 15.69 0.84
CA GLU A 365 0.80 14.34 0.36
C GLU A 365 2.23 13.93 0.72
N GLN A 366 3.20 14.84 0.64
CA GLN A 366 4.59 14.59 1.03
C GLN A 366 4.71 14.26 2.53
N THR A 367 4.13 15.11 3.39
CA THR A 367 4.17 14.94 4.85
C THR A 367 3.30 13.78 5.38
N ARG A 368 2.42 13.21 4.55
CA ARG A 368 1.61 12.01 4.86
C ARG A 368 2.45 10.73 4.95
N GLN A 369 3.41 10.54 4.03
CA GLN A 369 4.15 9.26 3.93
C GLN A 369 4.95 8.95 5.20
N ASP A 370 5.56 9.96 5.80
CA ASP A 370 6.39 9.79 7.01
C ASP A 370 5.54 9.62 8.28
N ARG A 371 4.42 10.35 8.44
CA ARG A 371 3.49 10.20 9.58
C ARG A 371 2.85 8.81 9.66
N TYR A 372 2.70 8.13 8.53
CA TYR A 372 2.08 6.79 8.47
C TYR A 372 2.98 5.67 9.01
N LEU A 373 4.30 5.79 8.84
CA LEU A 373 5.27 4.83 9.41
C LEU A 373 5.35 4.92 10.94
N GLU A 374 5.00 6.07 11.50
CA GLU A 374 5.07 6.42 12.92
C GLU A 374 3.89 5.87 13.74
N SER A 375 2.64 6.04 13.27
CA SER A 375 1.45 5.55 14.01
C SER A 375 1.56 4.06 14.32
N ARG A 376 2.16 3.31 13.39
CA ARG A 376 2.51 1.89 13.49
C ARG A 376 3.48 1.57 14.63
N ALA A 377 4.42 2.48 14.98
CA ALA A 377 5.40 2.27 16.04
C ALA A 377 4.79 2.45 17.44
N GLY A 378 3.91 3.45 17.63
CA GLY A 378 3.24 3.68 18.92
C GLY A 378 2.34 2.52 19.36
N ILE A 379 1.66 1.88 18.40
CA ILE A 379 0.84 0.66 18.64
C ILE A 379 1.73 -0.53 19.03
N LEU A 380 2.94 -0.62 18.52
CA LEU A 380 3.91 -1.66 18.89
C LEU A 380 4.45 -1.48 20.32
N GLU A 381 4.57 -0.24 20.79
CA GLU A 381 5.05 0.08 22.14
C GLU A 381 4.01 -0.25 23.22
N SER A 382 2.72 0.06 22.99
CA SER A 382 1.64 -0.28 23.94
C SER A 382 1.45 -1.78 24.11
N THR A 383 1.48 -2.54 23.01
CA THR A 383 1.36 -4.01 23.03
C THR A 383 2.55 -4.69 23.73
N SER A 384 3.75 -4.10 23.69
CA SER A 384 4.92 -4.58 24.44
C SER A 384 4.73 -4.47 25.96
N GLN A 385 4.12 -3.38 26.44
CA GLN A 385 3.92 -3.16 27.88
C GLN A 385 2.94 -4.18 28.49
N GLN A 386 1.87 -4.53 27.78
CA GLN A 386 0.91 -5.56 28.22
C GLN A 386 1.56 -6.94 28.33
N LEU A 387 2.40 -7.33 27.36
CA LEU A 387 3.10 -8.61 27.36
C LEU A 387 3.98 -8.78 28.62
N ASN A 388 4.70 -7.73 29.03
CA ASN A 388 5.54 -7.75 30.22
C ASN A 388 4.73 -7.97 31.51
N LEU A 389 3.54 -7.37 31.62
CA LEU A 389 2.64 -7.58 32.77
C LEU A 389 2.16 -9.04 32.85
N MET A 390 1.85 -9.65 31.71
CA MET A 390 1.39 -11.06 31.62
C MET A 390 2.48 -12.05 32.05
N ILE A 391 3.75 -11.82 31.67
CA ILE A 391 4.88 -12.69 32.06
C ILE A 391 5.03 -12.77 33.58
N VAL A 392 4.86 -11.65 34.29
CA VAL A 392 4.93 -11.61 35.77
C VAL A 392 3.85 -12.48 36.41
N ALA A 393 2.62 -12.47 35.89
CA ALA A 393 1.52 -13.27 36.42
C ALA A 393 1.76 -14.79 36.30
N VAL A 394 2.32 -15.23 35.17
CA VAL A 394 2.64 -16.66 34.94
C VAL A 394 3.74 -17.16 35.89
N LEU A 395 4.77 -16.35 36.14
CA LEU A 395 5.85 -16.70 37.07
C LEU A 395 5.34 -16.92 38.50
N VAL A 396 4.40 -16.10 38.97
CA VAL A 396 3.78 -16.27 40.31
C VAL A 396 3.02 -17.60 40.42
N MET A 397 2.30 -18.01 39.37
CA MET A 397 1.57 -19.28 39.34
C MET A 397 2.50 -20.50 39.42
N ILE A 398 3.62 -20.49 38.68
CA ILE A 398 4.59 -21.60 38.68
C ILE A 398 5.17 -21.86 40.08
N VAL A 399 5.50 -20.81 40.82
CA VAL A 399 6.00 -20.90 42.21
C VAL A 399 4.99 -21.58 43.14
N LEU A 400 3.69 -21.27 42.96
CA LEU A 400 2.60 -21.82 43.77
C LEU A 400 2.43 -23.35 43.54
N VAL A 401 2.54 -23.78 42.29
CA VAL A 401 2.45 -25.21 41.90
C VAL A 401 3.64 -26.02 42.45
N LEU A 402 4.85 -25.48 42.37
CA LEU A 402 6.05 -26.13 42.91
C LEU A 402 5.98 -26.31 44.43
N GLY A 403 5.42 -25.32 45.16
CA GLY A 403 5.15 -25.43 46.60
C GLY A 403 4.18 -26.57 46.94
N LEU A 404 3.13 -26.75 46.14
CA LEU A 404 2.15 -27.84 46.32
C LEU A 404 2.73 -29.22 45.98
N LEU A 405 3.55 -29.34 44.92
CA LEU A 405 4.21 -30.61 44.57
C LEU A 405 5.17 -31.08 45.68
N LEU A 406 5.87 -30.15 46.35
CA LEU A 406 6.71 -30.47 47.51
C LEU A 406 5.87 -30.96 48.71
N LEU A 407 4.70 -30.36 48.96
CA LEU A 407 3.74 -30.82 49.97
C LEU A 407 3.26 -32.26 49.67
N PHE A 408 2.94 -32.57 48.41
CA PHE A 408 2.51 -33.92 48.01
C PHE A 408 3.63 -34.95 48.04
N HIS A 409 4.87 -34.58 47.72
CA HIS A 409 6.04 -35.46 47.89
C HIS A 409 6.21 -35.89 49.35
N TYR A 410 5.94 -34.98 50.30
CA TYR A 410 5.96 -35.27 51.73
C TYR A 410 4.86 -36.27 52.15
N LEU A 411 3.66 -36.18 51.56
CA LEU A 411 2.53 -37.09 51.82
C LEU A 411 2.70 -38.48 51.20
N LYS A 412 3.37 -38.59 50.04
CA LYS A 412 3.55 -39.85 49.29
C LYS A 412 4.32 -40.94 50.06
N LYS A 413 5.09 -40.57 51.09
CA LYS A 413 5.96 -41.50 51.85
C LYS A 413 5.21 -42.49 52.77
N ARG A 414 3.86 -42.52 52.78
CA ARG A 414 3.09 -43.12 53.90
C ARG A 414 2.11 -44.29 53.62
N ASN A 415 1.94 -44.82 52.40
CA ASN A 415 1.28 -46.14 52.22
C ASN A 415 1.51 -46.80 50.82
N PRO A 416 1.22 -48.11 50.63
CA PRO A 416 1.20 -48.73 49.28
C PRO A 416 0.22 -49.96 49.06
N ASN A 417 -0.57 -50.10 47.96
CA ASN A 417 -1.01 -51.41 47.35
C ASN A 417 -2.02 -51.38 46.13
N GLY A 418 -2.38 -52.55 45.53
CA GLY A 418 -3.63 -52.83 44.74
C GLY A 418 -3.72 -53.34 43.25
N ASN A 419 -2.65 -53.75 42.52
CA ASN A 419 -2.49 -53.73 41.02
C ASN A 419 -3.64 -54.26 40.07
N SER A 420 -3.90 -53.62 38.90
CA SER A 420 -4.99 -53.94 37.92
C SER A 420 -4.63 -54.15 36.43
N LEU A 421 -5.44 -54.98 35.76
CA LEU A 421 -5.16 -55.68 34.49
C LEU A 421 -5.06 -54.86 33.19
N ASP A 422 -5.63 -53.66 33.13
CA ASP A 422 -5.72 -52.88 31.88
C ASP A 422 -4.39 -52.24 31.42
N ASP A 423 -3.42 -52.07 32.35
CA ASP A 423 -2.07 -51.55 32.08
C ASP A 423 -1.26 -52.36 31.04
N LEU A 424 -1.69 -53.58 30.71
CA LEU A 424 -1.06 -54.41 29.67
C LEU A 424 -1.64 -54.21 28.27
N LEU A 425 -2.86 -53.71 28.16
CA LEU A 425 -3.43 -53.23 26.91
C LEU A 425 -3.02 -51.78 26.65
N LEU A 426 -2.62 -51.02 27.68
CA LEU A 426 -2.18 -49.64 27.55
C LEU A 426 -1.07 -49.45 26.50
N PRO A 427 0.00 -50.26 26.40
CA PRO A 427 0.98 -50.12 25.32
C PRO A 427 0.45 -50.46 23.92
N LEU A 428 -0.53 -51.37 23.79
CA LEU A 428 -1.23 -51.59 22.51
C LEU A 428 -2.14 -50.41 22.19
N LYS A 429 -2.82 -49.83 23.18
CA LYS A 429 -3.64 -48.62 23.03
C LYS A 429 -2.80 -47.37 22.80
N GLU A 430 -1.60 -47.28 23.35
CA GLU A 430 -0.64 -46.19 23.11
C GLU A 430 0.06 -46.35 21.77
N TRP A 431 0.30 -47.58 21.31
CA TRP A 431 0.76 -47.84 19.95
C TRP A 431 -0.38 -47.57 18.96
N GLN A 432 -1.60 -48.04 19.23
CA GLN A 432 -2.78 -47.72 18.43
C GLN A 432 -3.05 -46.21 18.42
N VAL A 433 -3.06 -45.49 19.55
CA VAL A 433 -3.25 -44.03 19.57
C VAL A 433 -2.07 -43.29 18.93
N ARG A 434 -0.82 -43.77 19.05
CA ARG A 434 0.31 -43.18 18.30
C ARG A 434 0.23 -43.44 16.80
N ASN A 435 -0.24 -44.61 16.39
CA ASN A 435 -0.31 -45.03 15.00
C ASN A 435 -1.60 -44.54 14.32
N GLU A 436 -2.68 -44.38 15.07
CA GLU A 436 -3.92 -43.71 14.70
C GLU A 436 -3.63 -42.22 14.59
N LYS A 437 -2.83 -41.64 15.49
CA LYS A 437 -2.26 -40.31 15.30
C LYS A 437 -1.31 -40.21 14.10
N GLU A 438 -0.35 -41.12 13.90
CA GLU A 438 0.53 -41.09 12.71
C GLU A 438 -0.26 -41.27 11.40
N LEU A 439 -1.40 -41.97 11.43
CA LEU A 439 -2.33 -42.07 10.29
C LEU A 439 -3.23 -40.83 10.17
N GLU A 440 -3.63 -40.20 11.27
CA GLU A 440 -4.41 -38.95 11.32
C GLU A 440 -3.54 -37.76 10.86
N ASP A 441 -2.27 -37.70 11.26
CA ASP A 441 -1.25 -36.75 10.79
C ASP A 441 -0.99 -36.94 9.26
N LEU A 442 -1.03 -38.19 8.75
CA LEU A 442 -0.94 -38.48 7.30
C LEU A 442 -2.23 -38.16 6.54
N GLU A 443 -3.40 -38.38 7.15
CA GLU A 443 -4.69 -38.01 6.56
C GLU A 443 -4.86 -36.46 6.57
N GLU A 444 -4.30 -35.77 7.57
CA GLU A 444 -4.17 -34.32 7.65
C GLU A 444 -3.20 -33.80 6.58
N GLU A 445 -1.99 -34.39 6.40
CA GLU A 445 -1.10 -34.05 5.27
C GLU A 445 -1.80 -34.25 3.91
N TYR A 446 -2.54 -35.35 3.75
CA TYR A 446 -3.31 -35.60 2.53
C TYR A 446 -4.43 -34.57 2.32
N GLN A 447 -5.12 -34.15 3.39
CA GLN A 447 -6.14 -33.09 3.35
C GLN A 447 -5.52 -31.72 3.07
N GLU A 448 -4.41 -31.33 3.69
CA GLU A 448 -3.67 -30.10 3.40
C GLU A 448 -3.26 -30.04 1.91
N VAL A 449 -2.72 -31.14 1.38
CA VAL A 449 -2.37 -31.24 -0.05
C VAL A 449 -3.61 -31.16 -0.93
N GLN A 450 -4.76 -31.74 -0.52
CA GLN A 450 -6.03 -31.60 -1.23
C GLN A 450 -6.59 -30.16 -1.18
N GLU A 451 -6.49 -29.46 -0.05
CA GLU A 451 -6.91 -28.05 0.07
C GLU A 451 -6.03 -27.12 -0.76
N ALA A 452 -4.71 -27.29 -0.68
CA ALA A 452 -3.74 -26.59 -1.53
C ALA A 452 -3.99 -26.88 -3.03
N SER A 453 -4.32 -28.13 -3.36
CA SER A 453 -4.74 -28.57 -4.70
C SER A 453 -6.03 -27.88 -5.14
N TYR A 454 -7.05 -27.80 -4.28
CA TYR A 454 -8.31 -27.11 -4.56
C TYR A 454 -8.15 -25.60 -4.77
N ILE A 455 -7.36 -24.94 -3.92
CA ILE A 455 -7.02 -23.51 -4.05
C ILE A 455 -6.24 -23.26 -5.34
N THR A 456 -5.25 -24.11 -5.64
CA THR A 456 -4.44 -24.01 -6.86
C THR A 456 -5.28 -24.26 -8.11
N HIS A 457 -6.16 -25.28 -8.10
CA HIS A 457 -7.13 -25.55 -9.15
C HIS A 457 -8.06 -24.35 -9.38
N THR A 458 -8.59 -23.75 -8.31
CA THR A 458 -9.42 -22.54 -8.38
C THR A 458 -8.67 -21.36 -9.03
N ASN A 459 -7.37 -21.21 -8.72
CA ASN A 459 -6.51 -20.20 -9.35
C ASN A 459 -6.21 -20.52 -10.83
N VAL A 460 -5.99 -21.79 -11.19
CA VAL A 460 -5.88 -22.25 -12.59
C VAL A 460 -7.16 -21.92 -13.36
N VAL A 461 -8.33 -22.29 -12.86
CA VAL A 461 -9.64 -22.00 -13.46
C VAL A 461 -9.84 -20.50 -13.65
N LYS A 462 -9.56 -19.68 -12.62
CA LYS A 462 -9.62 -18.21 -12.69
C LYS A 462 -8.68 -17.65 -13.77
N ASN A 463 -7.47 -18.19 -13.89
CA ASN A 463 -6.50 -17.76 -14.89
C ASN A 463 -6.82 -18.29 -16.30
N LYS A 464 -7.46 -19.46 -16.45
CA LYS A 464 -8.05 -19.95 -17.72
C LYS A 464 -9.17 -19.02 -18.20
N LYS A 465 -10.13 -18.66 -17.32
CA LYS A 465 -11.22 -17.70 -17.61
C LYS A 465 -10.65 -16.35 -18.08
N ARG A 466 -9.66 -15.80 -17.36
CA ARG A 466 -8.92 -14.59 -17.78
C ARG A 466 -8.17 -14.74 -19.11
N ASN A 467 -7.64 -15.92 -19.43
CA ASN A 467 -6.93 -16.14 -20.70
C ASN A 467 -7.90 -16.12 -21.88
N ILE A 468 -9.04 -16.81 -21.78
CA ILE A 468 -10.04 -16.85 -22.86
C ILE A 468 -10.69 -15.47 -23.09
N GLU A 469 -10.91 -14.68 -22.03
CA GLU A 469 -11.33 -13.27 -22.13
C GLU A 469 -10.34 -12.40 -22.92
N LYS A 470 -9.02 -12.56 -22.66
CA LYS A 470 -7.97 -11.81 -23.39
C LYS A 470 -7.84 -12.27 -24.83
N ARG A 471 -8.09 -13.54 -25.12
CA ARG A 471 -8.16 -14.06 -26.50
C ARG A 471 -9.39 -13.53 -27.24
N ALA A 472 -10.54 -13.38 -26.57
CA ALA A 472 -11.72 -12.72 -27.14
C ALA A 472 -11.43 -11.24 -27.49
N LYS A 473 -10.71 -10.50 -26.63
CA LYS A 473 -10.20 -9.14 -26.95
C LYS A 473 -9.30 -9.14 -28.19
N LEU A 474 -8.40 -10.11 -28.31
CA LEU A 474 -7.52 -10.25 -29.48
C LEU A 474 -8.26 -10.67 -30.77
N PHE A 475 -9.40 -11.36 -30.67
CA PHE A 475 -10.25 -11.60 -31.84
C PHE A 475 -10.84 -10.29 -32.40
N LEU A 476 -11.14 -9.31 -31.54
CA LEU A 476 -11.54 -7.96 -31.98
C LEU A 476 -10.39 -7.29 -32.74
N VAL A 477 -9.18 -7.37 -32.20
CA VAL A 477 -7.96 -6.85 -32.84
C VAL A 477 -7.78 -7.42 -34.24
N ASN A 478 -8.00 -8.71 -34.44
CA ASN A 478 -7.91 -9.34 -35.76
C ASN A 478 -9.06 -8.99 -36.71
N THR A 479 -10.23 -8.61 -36.19
CA THR A 479 -11.40 -8.20 -37.00
C THR A 479 -11.19 -6.85 -37.69
N LEU A 480 -10.37 -5.99 -37.10
CA LEU A 480 -9.98 -4.68 -37.65
C LEU A 480 -9.03 -4.77 -38.85
N ASN A 481 -8.18 -5.81 -38.94
CA ASN A 481 -7.17 -5.94 -40.01
C ASN A 481 -7.78 -5.85 -41.44
N PRO A 482 -8.83 -6.61 -41.77
CA PRO A 482 -9.51 -6.50 -43.07
C PRO A 482 -10.13 -5.12 -43.36
N LEU A 483 -10.55 -4.37 -42.34
CA LEU A 483 -11.09 -3.01 -42.53
C LEU A 483 -9.98 -2.04 -42.90
N ILE A 484 -8.82 -2.12 -42.22
CA ILE A 484 -7.62 -1.35 -42.54
C ILE A 484 -7.12 -1.69 -43.95
N ASP A 485 -7.16 -2.96 -44.36
CA ASP A 485 -6.77 -3.39 -45.71
C ASP A 485 -7.70 -2.84 -46.80
N ARG A 486 -9.01 -2.80 -46.56
CA ARG A 486 -9.99 -2.14 -47.45
C ARG A 486 -9.76 -0.64 -47.53
N MET A 487 -9.55 0.01 -46.38
CA MET A 487 -9.29 1.45 -46.28
C MET A 487 -8.06 1.84 -47.13
N ILE A 488 -6.96 1.10 -47.00
CA ILE A 488 -5.74 1.30 -47.81
C ILE A 488 -5.99 1.01 -49.30
N HIS A 489 -6.78 -0.01 -49.64
CA HIS A 489 -7.13 -0.30 -51.03
C HIS A 489 -7.85 0.90 -51.68
N GLU A 490 -8.84 1.47 -50.99
CA GLU A 490 -9.63 2.60 -51.47
C GLU A 490 -8.81 3.88 -51.60
N ILE A 491 -7.92 4.16 -50.64
CA ILE A 491 -6.95 5.27 -50.72
C ILE A 491 -6.02 5.10 -51.94
N LYS A 492 -5.54 3.88 -52.22
CA LYS A 492 -4.72 3.59 -53.41
C LYS A 492 -5.51 3.68 -54.72
N GLN A 493 -6.80 3.33 -54.73
CA GLN A 493 -7.67 3.56 -55.89
C GLN A 493 -7.83 5.06 -56.17
N LEU A 494 -7.98 5.89 -55.13
CA LEU A 494 -8.02 7.35 -55.28
C LEU A 494 -6.70 7.95 -55.81
N LYS A 495 -5.54 7.38 -55.48
CA LYS A 495 -4.24 7.79 -56.05
C LYS A 495 -4.07 7.37 -57.52
N THR A 496 -4.57 6.20 -57.91
CA THR A 496 -4.31 5.60 -59.23
C THR A 496 -5.36 5.89 -60.31
N ASN A 497 -6.64 6.04 -59.94
CA ASN A 497 -7.74 6.21 -60.90
C ASN A 497 -8.31 7.64 -60.92
N LYS A 498 -8.15 8.35 -62.05
CA LYS A 498 -8.82 9.62 -62.35
C LYS A 498 -10.28 9.41 -62.75
N GLY A 499 -11.07 8.79 -61.86
CA GLY A 499 -12.51 8.60 -62.03
C GLY A 499 -13.28 9.93 -62.05
N THR A 500 -14.57 9.86 -62.40
CA THR A 500 -15.47 11.02 -62.30
C THR A 500 -15.56 11.52 -60.85
N GLU A 501 -15.83 12.82 -60.69
CA GLU A 501 -15.86 13.49 -59.39
C GLU A 501 -16.87 12.84 -58.41
N ALA A 502 -18.01 12.37 -58.93
CA ALA A 502 -18.98 11.58 -58.17
C ALA A 502 -18.37 10.30 -57.57
N LEU A 503 -17.66 9.49 -58.36
CA LEU A 503 -17.05 8.24 -57.91
C LEU A 503 -15.92 8.48 -56.89
N ARG A 504 -15.21 9.62 -56.98
CA ARG A 504 -14.23 10.00 -55.94
C ARG A 504 -14.91 10.35 -54.63
N ASN A 505 -16.02 11.09 -54.67
CA ASN A 505 -16.78 11.45 -53.47
C ASN A 505 -17.41 10.22 -52.80
N GLU A 506 -17.90 9.24 -53.56
CA GLU A 506 -18.37 7.95 -53.04
C GLU A 506 -17.25 7.19 -52.31
N ARG A 507 -16.02 7.16 -52.86
CA ARG A 507 -14.88 6.52 -52.20
C ARG A 507 -14.43 7.24 -50.93
N TYR A 508 -14.39 8.58 -50.93
CA TYR A 508 -14.12 9.33 -49.69
C TYR A 508 -15.16 9.06 -48.60
N ALA A 509 -16.45 8.97 -48.95
CA ALA A 509 -17.50 8.60 -48.02
C ALA A 509 -17.31 7.18 -47.46
N TYR A 510 -16.95 6.21 -48.32
CA TYR A 510 -16.70 4.83 -47.89
C TYR A 510 -15.43 4.69 -47.01
N ILE A 511 -14.38 5.46 -47.27
CA ILE A 511 -13.19 5.48 -46.41
C ILE A 511 -13.54 6.11 -45.05
N ALA A 512 -14.38 7.15 -45.00
CA ALA A 512 -14.88 7.72 -43.75
C ALA A 512 -15.70 6.68 -42.95
N GLU A 513 -16.64 5.97 -43.60
CA GLU A 513 -17.42 4.87 -43.00
C GLU A 513 -16.52 3.77 -42.42
N LEU A 514 -15.54 3.28 -43.19
CA LEU A 514 -14.55 2.31 -42.71
C LEU A 514 -13.74 2.84 -41.51
N THR A 515 -13.43 4.13 -41.49
CA THR A 515 -12.66 4.75 -40.41
C THR A 515 -13.49 4.91 -39.14
N ASP A 516 -14.78 5.23 -39.26
CA ASP A 516 -15.73 5.30 -38.15
C ASP A 516 -16.04 3.91 -37.57
N ASP A 517 -16.14 2.88 -38.42
CA ASP A 517 -16.18 1.49 -37.97
C ASP A 517 -14.91 1.10 -37.20
N ILE A 518 -13.72 1.44 -37.73
CA ILE A 518 -12.45 1.20 -37.03
C ILE A 518 -12.43 1.92 -35.67
N ASN A 519 -12.88 3.17 -35.59
CA ASN A 519 -13.02 3.92 -34.34
C ASN A 519 -14.01 3.25 -33.38
N LYS A 520 -15.15 2.75 -33.86
CA LYS A 520 -16.17 2.05 -33.07
C LYS A 520 -15.61 0.76 -32.44
N TYR A 521 -14.94 -0.09 -33.23
CA TYR A 521 -14.29 -1.30 -32.71
C TYR A 521 -13.13 -0.98 -31.77
N ASN A 522 -12.33 0.04 -32.07
CA ASN A 522 -11.29 0.52 -31.16
C ASN A 522 -11.88 1.00 -29.83
N ASN A 523 -13.01 1.73 -29.84
CA ASN A 523 -13.69 2.18 -28.63
C ASN A 523 -14.25 1.02 -27.78
N VAL A 524 -14.84 -0.01 -28.42
CA VAL A 524 -15.24 -1.25 -27.72
C VAL A 524 -14.03 -1.91 -27.05
N LEU A 525 -12.90 -2.01 -27.77
CA LEU A 525 -11.64 -2.53 -27.23
C LEU A 525 -11.08 -1.65 -26.09
N THR A 526 -11.15 -0.31 -26.20
CA THR A 526 -10.77 0.65 -25.15
C THR A 526 -11.48 0.33 -23.85
N GLN A 527 -12.80 0.20 -23.92
CA GLN A 527 -13.67 0.03 -22.76
C GLN A 527 -13.48 -1.36 -22.15
N TRP A 528 -13.38 -2.42 -22.96
CA TRP A 528 -13.00 -3.76 -22.50
C TRP A 528 -11.61 -3.83 -21.85
N ILE A 529 -10.69 -2.91 -22.15
CA ILE A 529 -9.39 -2.79 -21.47
C ILE A 529 -9.51 -1.91 -20.21
N GLN A 530 -10.27 -0.83 -20.24
CA GLN A 530 -10.46 0.09 -19.10
C GLN A 530 -11.25 -0.52 -17.95
N LEU A 531 -12.25 -1.38 -18.23
CA LEU A 531 -13.12 -2.04 -17.25
C LEU A 531 -12.38 -2.91 -16.20
N GLN A 532 -11.06 -3.07 -16.30
CA GLN A 532 -10.24 -3.82 -15.32
C GLN A 532 -8.87 -3.19 -15.01
N GLN A 533 -8.56 -1.96 -15.46
CA GLN A 533 -7.24 -1.34 -15.22
C GLN A 533 -7.12 -0.68 -13.84
N GLY A 534 -6.88 -1.51 -12.81
CA GLY A 534 -6.34 -1.11 -11.51
C GLY A 534 -5.04 -1.85 -11.22
N GLU A 535 -4.00 -1.10 -10.85
CA GLU A 535 -2.66 -1.56 -10.43
C GLU A 535 -1.77 -2.34 -11.43
N LEU A 536 -0.61 -1.74 -11.77
CA LEU A 536 0.52 -2.45 -12.37
C LEU A 536 1.36 -3.11 -11.26
N SER A 537 1.10 -4.37 -10.91
CA SER A 537 1.88 -5.11 -9.90
C SER A 537 3.28 -5.47 -10.41
N LEU A 538 4.31 -5.31 -9.57
CA LEU A 538 5.70 -5.70 -9.89
C LEU A 538 6.00 -7.08 -9.32
N HIS A 539 6.32 -8.07 -10.16
CA HIS A 539 6.67 -9.41 -9.69
C HIS A 539 8.19 -9.57 -9.56
N ILE A 540 8.72 -9.18 -8.40
CA ILE A 540 10.17 -9.18 -8.15
C ILE A 540 10.68 -10.60 -7.85
N GLU A 541 11.43 -11.17 -8.79
CA GLU A 541 12.13 -12.46 -8.65
C GLU A 541 13.65 -12.30 -8.77
N SER A 542 14.43 -13.37 -8.55
CA SER A 542 15.88 -13.40 -8.81
C SER A 542 16.17 -14.43 -9.90
N PHE A 543 16.72 -13.97 -11.02
CA PHE A 543 16.83 -14.77 -12.25
C PHE A 543 18.16 -14.51 -12.99
N SER A 544 18.57 -15.48 -13.81
CA SER A 544 19.76 -15.37 -14.67
C SER A 544 19.48 -14.44 -15.85
N LEU A 545 20.29 -13.41 -16.04
CA LEU A 545 20.13 -12.44 -17.12
C LEU A 545 20.34 -13.07 -18.51
N GLN A 546 21.16 -14.13 -18.60
CA GLN A 546 21.38 -14.88 -19.85
C GLN A 546 20.07 -15.36 -20.47
N GLN A 547 19.12 -15.84 -19.65
CA GLN A 547 17.81 -16.32 -20.14
C GLN A 547 16.99 -15.21 -20.81
N VAL A 548 17.21 -13.95 -20.44
CA VAL A 548 16.57 -12.79 -21.09
C VAL A 548 17.32 -12.41 -22.37
N PHE A 549 18.66 -12.43 -22.34
CA PHE A 549 19.50 -12.21 -23.53
C PHE A 549 19.21 -13.25 -24.63
N ASP A 550 19.01 -14.52 -24.27
CA ASP A 550 18.63 -15.61 -25.20
C ASP A 550 17.26 -15.38 -25.86
N VAL A 551 16.34 -14.68 -25.20
CA VAL A 551 15.04 -14.29 -25.77
C VAL A 551 15.22 -13.12 -26.74
N VAL A 552 16.01 -12.11 -26.37
CA VAL A 552 16.31 -10.95 -27.22
C VAL A 552 17.10 -11.37 -28.46
N ALA A 553 17.98 -12.37 -28.36
CA ALA A 553 18.75 -12.93 -29.48
C ALA A 553 17.88 -13.44 -30.64
N LYS A 554 16.63 -13.82 -30.37
CA LYS A 554 15.66 -14.25 -31.40
C LYS A 554 15.24 -13.12 -32.34
N SER A 555 15.43 -11.86 -31.94
CA SER A 555 15.18 -10.68 -32.78
C SER A 555 16.23 -10.44 -33.87
N ARG A 556 17.38 -11.14 -33.84
CA ARG A 556 18.52 -10.96 -34.78
C ARG A 556 18.10 -10.82 -36.24
N LYS A 557 17.16 -11.65 -36.71
CA LYS A 557 16.65 -11.62 -38.09
C LYS A 557 15.99 -10.29 -38.49
N ALA A 558 15.38 -9.56 -37.55
CA ALA A 558 14.78 -8.24 -37.79
C ALA A 558 15.82 -7.10 -37.90
N PHE A 559 17.03 -7.32 -37.39
CA PHE A 559 18.18 -6.43 -37.59
C PHE A 559 18.86 -6.76 -38.93
N GLU A 560 19.08 -8.05 -39.23
CA GLU A 560 19.63 -8.53 -40.51
C GLU A 560 18.80 -8.05 -41.72
N LEU A 561 17.47 -8.03 -41.62
CA LEU A 561 16.57 -7.51 -42.66
C LEU A 561 16.69 -5.99 -42.91
N LYS A 562 17.32 -5.23 -42.01
CA LYS A 562 17.70 -3.82 -42.20
C LYS A 562 19.22 -3.67 -42.46
N GLY A 563 19.92 -4.79 -42.71
CA GLY A 563 21.37 -4.84 -42.87
C GLY A 563 22.17 -4.39 -41.64
N ILE A 564 21.60 -4.51 -40.43
CA ILE A 564 22.24 -4.16 -39.16
C ILE A 564 22.72 -5.44 -38.46
N THR A 565 23.95 -5.43 -37.95
CA THR A 565 24.48 -6.55 -37.16
C THR A 565 24.05 -6.43 -35.70
N LEU A 566 23.30 -7.41 -35.19
CA LEU A 566 23.01 -7.53 -33.74
C LEU A 566 24.05 -8.42 -33.05
N ASN A 567 24.83 -7.84 -32.14
CA ASN A 567 25.72 -8.55 -31.22
C ASN A 567 25.09 -8.63 -29.83
N ILE A 568 25.19 -9.80 -29.17
CA ILE A 568 24.75 -9.97 -27.78
C ILE A 568 25.84 -10.73 -27.05
N GLU A 569 26.41 -10.11 -26.01
CA GLU A 569 27.51 -10.67 -25.24
C GLU A 569 26.98 -11.63 -24.15
N PRO A 570 27.49 -12.88 -24.06
CA PRO A 570 27.09 -13.81 -23.02
C PRO A 570 27.39 -13.30 -21.61
N THR A 571 26.53 -13.63 -20.65
CA THR A 571 26.60 -13.18 -19.26
C THR A 571 26.33 -14.31 -18.27
N GLN A 572 26.89 -14.21 -17.08
CA GLN A 572 26.58 -15.10 -15.94
C GLN A 572 25.84 -14.36 -14.81
N SER A 573 25.53 -13.08 -15.01
CA SER A 573 24.99 -12.21 -13.96
C SER A 573 23.54 -12.57 -13.59
N ILE A 574 23.24 -12.51 -12.29
CA ILE A 574 21.91 -12.77 -11.73
C ILE A 574 21.35 -11.45 -11.20
N VAL A 575 20.19 -11.02 -11.70
CA VAL A 575 19.51 -9.80 -11.27
C VAL A 575 18.32 -10.11 -10.36
N LYS A 576 17.96 -9.18 -9.47
CA LYS A 576 16.73 -9.24 -8.68
C LYS A 576 15.74 -8.17 -9.15
N ALA A 577 14.77 -8.55 -9.97
CA ALA A 577 13.83 -7.67 -10.66
C ALA A 577 12.60 -8.44 -11.17
N ASP A 578 11.64 -7.75 -11.77
CA ASP A 578 10.62 -8.36 -12.64
C ASP A 578 11.24 -8.69 -14.01
N ARG A 579 11.27 -9.99 -14.32
CA ARG A 579 11.89 -10.53 -15.53
C ARG A 579 11.19 -10.12 -16.82
N VAL A 580 9.86 -9.94 -16.78
CA VAL A 580 9.06 -9.55 -17.95
C VAL A 580 9.30 -8.07 -18.26
N LEU A 581 9.32 -7.21 -17.24
CA LEU A 581 9.63 -5.79 -17.41
C LEU A 581 11.11 -5.57 -17.78
N THR A 582 12.02 -6.40 -17.30
CA THR A 582 13.44 -6.38 -17.72
C THR A 582 13.57 -6.71 -19.22
N LEU A 583 12.89 -7.75 -19.70
CA LEU A 583 12.84 -8.09 -21.13
C LEU A 583 12.21 -6.96 -21.97
N PHE A 584 11.13 -6.34 -21.48
CA PHE A 584 10.49 -5.19 -22.13
C PHE A 584 11.48 -4.03 -22.31
N MET A 585 12.17 -3.61 -21.24
CA MET A 585 13.14 -2.51 -21.33
C MET A 585 14.26 -2.79 -22.33
N ILE A 586 14.82 -4.01 -22.35
CA ILE A 586 15.87 -4.37 -23.31
C ILE A 586 15.35 -4.32 -24.75
N ASN A 587 14.16 -4.87 -25.01
CA ASN A 587 13.56 -4.82 -26.35
C ASN A 587 13.26 -3.38 -26.79
N THR A 588 12.76 -2.52 -25.90
CA THR A 588 12.49 -1.10 -26.21
C THR A 588 13.78 -0.35 -26.56
N LEU A 589 14.86 -0.57 -25.82
CA LEU A 589 16.16 0.04 -26.13
C LEU A 589 16.78 -0.53 -27.42
N ALA A 590 16.66 -1.84 -27.64
CA ALA A 590 17.13 -2.52 -28.86
C ALA A 590 16.37 -2.04 -30.11
N GLU A 591 15.06 -1.80 -30.00
CA GLU A 591 14.24 -1.30 -31.11
C GLU A 591 14.55 0.17 -31.43
N ASN A 592 14.79 1.01 -30.43
CA ASN A 592 15.32 2.37 -30.64
C ASN A 592 16.67 2.34 -31.37
N ALA A 593 17.60 1.51 -30.90
CA ALA A 593 18.89 1.30 -31.56
C ALA A 593 18.72 0.82 -33.03
N ARG A 594 17.80 -0.12 -33.28
CA ARG A 594 17.45 -0.60 -34.63
C ARG A 594 16.88 0.51 -35.52
N LYS A 595 16.06 1.40 -34.97
CA LYS A 595 15.44 2.52 -35.68
C LYS A 595 16.48 3.52 -36.19
N PHE A 596 17.40 3.95 -35.32
CA PHE A 596 18.34 5.05 -35.60
C PHE A 596 19.72 4.61 -36.15
N THR A 597 19.99 3.31 -36.22
CA THR A 597 21.15 2.75 -36.95
C THR A 597 20.84 2.60 -38.45
N ALA A 598 21.81 2.96 -39.29
CA ALA A 598 21.75 2.80 -40.74
C ALA A 598 22.19 1.40 -41.20
N GLU A 599 21.96 1.07 -42.47
CA GLU A 599 22.42 -0.17 -43.09
C GLU A 599 23.96 -0.29 -43.01
N GLY A 600 24.46 -1.50 -42.71
CA GLY A 600 25.88 -1.75 -42.44
C GLY A 600 26.33 -1.45 -41.00
N GLY A 601 25.47 -0.83 -40.17
CA GLY A 601 25.76 -0.55 -38.76
C GLY A 601 25.65 -1.77 -37.84
N MET A 602 26.01 -1.56 -36.57
CA MET A 602 25.98 -2.55 -35.50
C MET A 602 25.19 -2.04 -34.28
N VAL A 603 24.42 -2.95 -33.67
CA VAL A 603 23.81 -2.81 -32.35
C VAL A 603 24.36 -3.91 -31.44
N SER A 604 24.73 -3.56 -30.21
CA SER A 604 25.38 -4.42 -29.25
C SER A 604 24.66 -4.39 -27.90
N ILE A 605 24.38 -5.56 -27.33
CA ILE A 605 23.75 -5.72 -26.02
C ILE A 605 24.71 -6.44 -25.09
N SER A 606 24.97 -5.86 -23.92
CA SER A 606 25.89 -6.43 -22.93
C SER A 606 25.45 -6.12 -21.51
N SER A 607 26.04 -6.83 -20.54
CA SER A 607 25.84 -6.56 -19.11
C SER A 607 27.19 -6.42 -18.40
N LYS A 608 27.30 -5.42 -17.53
CA LYS A 608 28.45 -5.25 -16.64
C LYS A 608 28.03 -5.46 -15.20
N GLU A 609 28.74 -6.30 -14.48
CA GLU A 609 28.50 -6.56 -13.06
C GLU A 609 29.40 -5.66 -12.20
N GLU A 610 28.79 -4.96 -11.24
CA GLU A 610 29.46 -4.12 -10.24
C GLU A 610 29.15 -4.64 -8.83
N THR A 611 29.61 -3.96 -7.78
CA THR A 611 29.43 -4.43 -6.38
C THR A 611 27.97 -4.66 -5.99
N ASP A 612 27.10 -3.70 -6.30
CA ASP A 612 25.73 -3.64 -5.77
C ASP A 612 24.66 -3.82 -6.86
N PHE A 613 25.05 -3.69 -8.13
CA PHE A 613 24.13 -3.72 -9.27
C PHE A 613 24.76 -4.38 -10.50
N ILE A 614 23.89 -4.72 -11.45
CA ILE A 614 24.26 -5.12 -12.81
C ILE A 614 23.69 -4.05 -13.75
N GLU A 615 24.54 -3.50 -14.60
CA GLU A 615 24.18 -2.52 -15.63
C GLU A 615 23.99 -3.25 -16.97
N ILE A 616 22.79 -3.15 -17.53
CA ILE A 616 22.46 -3.69 -18.85
C ILE A 616 22.54 -2.55 -19.86
N SER A 617 23.30 -2.77 -20.93
CA SER A 617 23.63 -1.78 -21.95
C SER A 617 23.08 -2.19 -23.32
N VAL A 618 22.56 -1.23 -24.08
CA VAL A 618 22.32 -1.34 -25.52
C VAL A 618 23.06 -0.20 -26.21
N LYS A 619 24.07 -0.51 -27.01
CA LYS A 619 24.88 0.46 -27.76
C LYS A 619 24.71 0.28 -29.26
N ASP A 620 24.46 1.37 -29.95
CA ASP A 620 24.34 1.48 -31.40
C ASP A 620 25.51 2.25 -32.04
N THR A 621 25.47 2.31 -33.37
CA THR A 621 26.42 3.04 -34.23
C THR A 621 25.67 3.98 -35.19
N GLY A 622 24.50 4.45 -34.75
CA GLY A 622 23.62 5.33 -35.51
C GLY A 622 24.04 6.80 -35.51
N VAL A 623 23.10 7.67 -35.87
CA VAL A 623 23.34 9.11 -36.04
C VAL A 623 23.75 9.87 -34.78
N GLY A 624 23.61 9.27 -33.60
CA GLY A 624 23.84 9.93 -32.31
C GLY A 624 22.73 10.94 -31.95
N ILE A 625 22.84 11.57 -30.79
CA ILE A 625 21.84 12.49 -30.23
C ILE A 625 22.53 13.82 -29.89
N GLU A 626 21.84 14.94 -30.16
CA GLU A 626 22.34 16.28 -29.84
C GLU A 626 22.34 16.56 -28.32
N PRO A 627 23.32 17.32 -27.78
CA PRO A 627 23.45 17.56 -26.34
C PRO A 627 22.22 18.17 -25.66
N GLU A 628 21.47 18.99 -26.39
CA GLU A 628 20.25 19.66 -25.90
C GLU A 628 19.09 18.66 -25.76
N ALA A 629 18.98 17.71 -26.70
CA ALA A 629 17.96 16.65 -26.66
C ALA A 629 18.20 15.62 -25.55
N LEU A 630 19.47 15.37 -25.17
CA LEU A 630 19.82 14.40 -24.12
C LEU A 630 19.19 14.73 -22.75
N HIS A 631 19.02 16.02 -22.44
CA HIS A 631 18.48 16.46 -21.15
C HIS A 631 16.99 16.14 -20.96
N HIS A 632 16.25 16.00 -22.06
CA HIS A 632 14.78 15.86 -22.05
C HIS A 632 14.28 14.52 -22.63
N ILE A 633 15.19 13.60 -22.96
CA ILE A 633 14.85 12.35 -23.65
C ILE A 633 14.02 11.36 -22.81
N PHE A 634 13.99 11.56 -21.48
CA PHE A 634 13.20 10.77 -20.52
C PHE A 634 12.04 11.56 -19.89
N ASP A 635 11.85 12.84 -20.27
CA ASP A 635 10.85 13.75 -19.70
C ASP A 635 9.47 13.60 -20.36
N ARG A 636 8.43 14.02 -19.63
CA ARG A 636 7.13 14.32 -20.24
C ARG A 636 7.32 15.52 -21.18
N LYS A 637 7.27 15.30 -22.50
CA LYS A 637 7.16 16.41 -23.45
C LYS A 637 5.90 17.22 -23.15
N VAL A 638 6.10 18.49 -22.79
CA VAL A 638 5.14 19.54 -23.13
C VAL A 638 5.01 19.51 -24.65
N ILE A 639 3.78 19.53 -25.15
CA ILE A 639 3.53 19.71 -26.58
C ILE A 639 3.85 21.18 -26.89
N VAL A 640 5.05 21.41 -27.39
CA VAL A 640 5.42 22.68 -28.04
C VAL A 640 5.28 22.47 -29.54
N ASP A 641 4.56 23.35 -30.20
CA ASP A 641 4.36 23.34 -31.65
C ASP A 641 5.69 23.34 -32.39
N ASN A 642 6.00 22.23 -33.08
CA ASN A 642 6.97 22.19 -34.17
C ASN A 642 6.61 21.03 -35.12
N LYS A 643 6.52 21.32 -36.42
CA LYS A 643 5.70 20.56 -37.38
C LYS A 643 6.37 19.37 -38.09
N GLU A 644 7.67 19.11 -37.90
CA GLU A 644 8.44 18.26 -38.84
C GLU A 644 9.23 17.08 -38.24
N THR A 645 9.03 16.69 -36.97
CA THR A 645 9.67 15.47 -36.40
C THR A 645 8.69 14.57 -35.63
N ASN A 646 7.90 13.80 -36.39
CA ASN A 646 7.06 12.73 -35.86
C ASN A 646 7.90 11.53 -35.39
N SER A 647 8.07 11.36 -34.06
CA SER A 647 7.79 10.09 -33.31
C SER A 647 8.71 9.78 -32.10
N HIS A 648 8.07 9.24 -31.05
CA HIS A 648 8.59 8.27 -30.05
C HIS A 648 9.47 8.74 -28.88
N GLY A 649 8.83 9.39 -27.89
CA GLY A 649 9.33 9.45 -26.50
C GLY A 649 8.74 8.39 -25.54
N PHE A 650 7.61 7.76 -25.89
CA PHE A 650 6.83 6.90 -24.99
C PHE A 650 7.55 5.64 -24.50
N GLY A 651 8.33 4.97 -25.37
CA GLY A 651 9.11 3.78 -24.96
C GLY A 651 10.16 4.07 -23.88
N LEU A 652 10.91 5.16 -24.04
CA LEU A 652 11.90 5.61 -23.04
C LEU A 652 11.24 6.13 -21.76
N MET A 653 10.10 6.83 -21.89
CA MET A 653 9.26 7.23 -20.75
C MET A 653 8.76 6.00 -19.96
N ASN A 654 8.33 4.94 -20.63
CA ASN A 654 7.89 3.70 -19.97
C ASN A 654 9.05 3.00 -19.24
N CYS A 655 10.24 2.98 -19.83
CA CYS A 655 11.45 2.46 -19.16
C CYS A 655 11.82 3.30 -17.92
N ASN A 656 11.74 4.64 -18.02
CA ASN A 656 11.92 5.55 -16.88
C ASN A 656 10.84 5.32 -15.80
N GLY A 657 9.58 5.15 -16.19
CA GLY A 657 8.46 4.83 -15.30
C GLY A 657 8.65 3.52 -14.55
N ILE A 658 9.09 2.46 -15.23
CA ILE A 658 9.42 1.16 -14.63
C ILE A 658 10.56 1.30 -13.60
N ILE A 659 11.65 1.97 -13.96
CA ILE A 659 12.80 2.22 -13.07
C ILE A 659 12.40 3.07 -11.85
N ASN A 660 11.60 4.12 -12.05
CA ASN A 660 11.08 4.93 -10.95
C ASN A 660 10.08 4.18 -10.08
N LYS A 661 9.36 3.18 -10.62
CA LYS A 661 8.54 2.29 -9.81
C LYS A 661 9.39 1.34 -8.97
N TYR A 662 10.43 0.72 -9.53
CA TYR A 662 11.38 -0.09 -8.75
C TYR A 662 11.96 0.67 -7.55
N LYS A 663 12.47 1.90 -7.76
CA LYS A 663 13.00 2.77 -6.69
C LYS A 663 12.01 2.96 -5.53
N LYS A 664 10.70 2.94 -5.79
CA LYS A 664 9.63 3.13 -4.79
C LYS A 664 9.26 1.84 -4.02
N VAL A 665 9.72 0.66 -4.44
CA VAL A 665 9.37 -0.60 -3.76
C VAL A 665 10.21 -0.86 -2.51
N SER A 666 11.53 -0.61 -2.57
CA SER A 666 12.45 -0.95 -1.48
C SER A 666 13.81 -0.28 -1.65
N LYS A 667 14.50 -0.04 -0.52
CA LYS A 667 15.89 0.45 -0.50
C LYS A 667 16.85 -0.38 -1.36
N LEU A 668 16.59 -1.67 -1.54
CA LEU A 668 17.39 -2.54 -2.42
C LEU A 668 17.38 -2.06 -3.88
N PHE A 669 16.32 -1.39 -4.31
CA PHE A 669 16.13 -0.87 -5.66
C PHE A 669 16.55 0.60 -5.81
N ALA A 670 17.16 1.20 -4.79
CA ALA A 670 17.72 2.55 -4.89
C ALA A 670 18.87 2.63 -5.91
N VAL A 671 19.56 1.51 -6.17
CA VAL A 671 20.59 1.40 -7.22
C VAL A 671 20.04 1.36 -8.65
N CYS A 672 18.71 1.25 -8.83
CA CYS A 672 18.11 1.27 -10.16
C CYS A 672 18.20 2.67 -10.78
N SER A 673 18.71 2.75 -12.00
CA SER A 673 18.74 3.97 -12.80
C SER A 673 18.58 3.63 -14.28
N ILE A 674 18.25 4.62 -15.09
CA ILE A 674 18.33 4.57 -16.55
C ILE A 674 19.11 5.80 -17.02
N GLY A 675 19.87 5.66 -18.10
CA GLY A 675 20.71 6.74 -18.65
C GLY A 675 21.04 6.52 -20.11
N VAL A 676 21.69 7.52 -20.70
CA VAL A 676 22.16 7.50 -22.08
C VAL A 676 23.49 8.24 -22.19
N ASP A 677 24.44 7.64 -22.91
CA ASP A 677 25.66 8.29 -23.39
C ASP A 677 25.54 8.38 -24.91
N SER A 678 25.68 9.56 -25.52
CA SER A 678 25.59 9.70 -26.98
C SER A 678 26.42 10.89 -27.47
N LYS A 679 26.86 10.81 -28.72
CA LYS A 679 27.53 11.90 -29.42
C LYS A 679 27.14 11.87 -30.89
N LEU A 680 26.78 13.04 -31.43
CA LEU A 680 26.35 13.20 -32.81
C LEU A 680 27.40 12.63 -33.78
N GLY A 681 26.97 11.72 -34.66
CA GLY A 681 27.81 10.99 -35.62
C GLY A 681 28.57 9.77 -35.07
N GLU A 682 28.51 9.47 -33.78
CA GLU A 682 29.26 8.36 -33.13
C GLU A 682 28.37 7.31 -32.46
N GLY A 683 27.05 7.36 -32.70
CA GLY A 683 26.05 6.45 -32.11
C GLY A 683 25.64 6.81 -30.68
N SER A 684 24.78 5.97 -30.10
CA SER A 684 24.29 6.11 -28.72
C SER A 684 24.46 4.83 -27.91
N ARG A 685 24.47 4.97 -26.58
CA ARG A 685 24.48 3.90 -25.60
C ARG A 685 23.42 4.18 -24.55
N PHE A 686 22.32 3.45 -24.59
CA PHE A 686 21.33 3.46 -23.51
C PHE A 686 21.66 2.37 -22.51
N TYR A 687 21.46 2.64 -21.22
CA TYR A 687 21.74 1.67 -20.16
C TYR A 687 20.77 1.80 -19.00
N PHE A 688 20.53 0.70 -18.28
CA PHE A 688 19.79 0.70 -17.02
C PHE A 688 20.39 -0.27 -16.01
N ARG A 689 20.18 0.00 -14.72
CA ARG A 689 20.75 -0.74 -13.59
C ARG A 689 19.67 -1.51 -12.84
N LEU A 690 19.99 -2.73 -12.42
CA LEU A 690 19.17 -3.58 -11.55
C LEU A 690 20.00 -4.13 -10.40
N PRO A 691 19.42 -4.40 -9.21
CA PRO A 691 20.16 -4.92 -8.07
C PRO A 691 20.67 -6.35 -8.34
N LYS A 692 21.84 -6.67 -7.80
CA LYS A 692 22.40 -8.02 -7.89
C LYS A 692 21.55 -9.02 -7.10
N GLY A 693 21.23 -10.14 -7.73
CA GLY A 693 20.47 -11.25 -7.13
C GLY A 693 21.37 -12.26 -6.42
N ILE A 694 20.84 -12.89 -5.38
CA ILE A 694 21.53 -13.93 -4.60
C ILE A 694 20.99 -15.30 -5.03
N ALA A 695 21.87 -16.27 -5.29
CA ALA A 695 21.48 -17.65 -5.56
C ALA A 695 20.80 -18.29 -4.32
N ARG A 696 19.58 -18.83 -4.50
CA ARG A 696 18.65 -19.24 -3.41
C ARG A 696 19.11 -20.39 -2.49
N ILE A 697 20.32 -20.93 -2.66
CA ILE A 697 20.79 -22.14 -1.94
C ILE A 697 21.00 -21.89 -0.44
N LEU A 698 21.40 -20.69 -0.02
CA LEU A 698 21.73 -20.39 1.38
C LEU A 698 20.51 -20.14 2.29
N VAL A 699 19.35 -19.73 1.75
CA VAL A 699 18.15 -19.41 2.56
C VAL A 699 17.40 -20.68 2.98
N LEU A 700 17.41 -21.72 2.14
CA LEU A 700 16.76 -23.01 2.44
C LEU A 700 17.35 -23.68 3.69
N LEU A 701 18.67 -23.51 3.90
CA LEU A 701 19.39 -24.05 5.06
C LEU A 701 19.07 -23.33 6.38
N CYS A 702 18.57 -22.09 6.34
CA CYS A 702 18.17 -21.37 7.56
C CYS A 702 16.71 -21.65 7.95
N LEU A 703 15.80 -21.73 6.98
CA LEU A 703 14.35 -21.88 7.23
C LEU A 703 13.98 -23.24 7.84
N LEU A 704 14.74 -24.29 7.57
CA LEU A 704 14.56 -25.64 8.17
C LEU A 704 14.75 -25.69 9.70
N SER A 705 15.14 -24.59 10.34
CA SER A 705 15.46 -24.56 11.78
C SER A 705 14.41 -23.91 12.69
N THR A 706 13.36 -23.26 12.14
CA THR A 706 12.55 -22.28 12.91
C THR A 706 11.03 -22.44 12.89
N SER A 707 10.44 -23.40 12.16
CA SER A 707 8.97 -23.57 12.08
C SER A 707 8.46 -24.92 12.59
N LEU A 708 9.15 -25.50 13.57
CA LEU A 708 8.49 -26.22 14.65
C LEU A 708 7.94 -25.18 15.64
N LEU A 709 6.69 -25.35 16.08
CA LEU A 709 5.91 -24.58 17.07
C LEU A 709 4.91 -23.55 16.51
N SER A 710 3.73 -23.54 17.17
CA SER A 710 2.59 -22.61 17.03
C SER A 710 1.71 -22.80 15.79
N TYR A 711 0.89 -23.86 15.74
CA TYR A 711 -0.49 -23.97 16.29
C TYR A 711 -1.56 -23.09 15.61
N ALA A 712 -2.69 -23.75 15.29
CA ALA A 712 -3.95 -23.17 14.88
C ALA A 712 -4.74 -22.51 16.04
N ASN A 713 -6.00 -22.16 15.74
CA ASN A 713 -7.13 -21.72 16.58
C ASN A 713 -7.36 -20.18 16.60
N GLU A 714 -8.55 -19.59 16.44
CA GLU A 714 -9.98 -19.98 16.27
C GLU A 714 -10.79 -18.63 16.28
N PRO A 715 -12.15 -18.52 16.18
CA PRO A 715 -13.22 -19.50 15.93
C PRO A 715 -14.31 -19.05 14.88
N ASP A 716 -15.30 -19.91 14.66
CA ASP A 716 -16.62 -19.64 14.04
C ASP A 716 -17.50 -18.63 14.81
N ILE A 717 -18.37 -17.88 14.11
CA ILE A 717 -19.84 -17.76 14.38
C ILE A 717 -20.59 -17.38 13.07
N PRO A 718 -21.95 -17.44 12.94
CA PRO A 718 -22.56 -18.23 11.86
C PRO A 718 -23.41 -17.44 10.84
N VAL A 719 -23.84 -18.15 9.80
CA VAL A 719 -24.77 -17.68 8.76
C VAL A 719 -26.22 -17.61 9.28
N ASN A 720 -26.93 -16.50 9.04
CA ASN A 720 -28.27 -16.52 8.42
C ASN A 720 -28.89 -15.15 8.11
N ALA A 721 -29.69 -15.14 7.03
CA ALA A 721 -30.78 -14.23 6.67
C ALA A 721 -30.51 -12.70 6.55
N ASP A 722 -30.29 -12.22 5.31
CA ASP A 722 -31.02 -11.05 4.73
C ASP A 722 -30.67 -10.84 3.23
N ALA A 723 -31.16 -11.74 2.36
CA ALA A 723 -30.88 -11.69 0.93
C ALA A 723 -31.79 -10.72 0.12
N SER A 724 -32.77 -10.08 0.75
CA SER A 724 -33.69 -9.11 0.11
C SER A 724 -33.25 -7.66 0.23
N GLU A 725 -32.38 -7.32 1.18
CA GLU A 725 -31.89 -5.94 1.38
C GLU A 725 -30.71 -5.58 0.48
N GLN A 726 -29.82 -6.53 0.19
CA GLN A 726 -28.59 -6.29 -0.60
C GLN A 726 -28.88 -5.75 -2.02
N ASN A 727 -29.96 -6.16 -2.67
CA ASN A 727 -30.30 -5.67 -4.02
C ASN A 727 -30.74 -4.20 -4.08
N ASN A 728 -31.20 -3.62 -2.96
CA ASN A 728 -31.48 -2.18 -2.93
C ASN A 728 -30.23 -1.35 -2.59
N SER A 729 -29.33 -1.89 -1.76
CA SER A 729 -28.20 -1.14 -1.21
C SER A 729 -27.21 -0.67 -2.29
N LEU A 730 -26.96 -1.47 -3.32
CA LEU A 730 -26.16 -1.09 -4.48
C LEU A 730 -26.74 0.14 -5.22
N ARG A 731 -28.07 0.19 -5.37
CA ARG A 731 -28.76 1.25 -6.12
C ARG A 731 -28.63 2.63 -5.49
N GLU A 732 -28.57 2.74 -4.15
CA GLU A 732 -28.32 4.04 -3.52
C GLU A 732 -26.87 4.52 -3.73
N LEU A 733 -25.89 3.62 -3.74
CA LEU A 733 -24.49 3.96 -4.01
C LEU A 733 -24.26 4.35 -5.48
N ASP A 734 -24.87 3.64 -6.43
CA ASP A 734 -24.80 3.99 -7.86
C ASP A 734 -25.36 5.39 -8.12
N ILE A 735 -26.52 5.71 -7.53
CA ILE A 735 -27.12 7.05 -7.63
C ILE A 735 -26.24 8.11 -6.95
N ALA A 736 -25.65 7.82 -5.79
CA ALA A 736 -24.71 8.73 -5.14
C ALA A 736 -23.48 9.02 -6.02
N ASN A 737 -22.94 8.01 -6.71
CA ASN A 737 -21.82 8.15 -7.63
C ASN A 737 -22.18 9.05 -8.82
N MET A 738 -23.34 8.85 -9.46
CA MET A 738 -23.81 9.69 -10.56
C MET A 738 -23.95 11.18 -10.16
N TYR A 739 -24.35 11.46 -8.90
CA TYR A 739 -24.42 12.82 -8.39
C TYR A 739 -23.04 13.40 -8.03
N ALA A 740 -22.06 12.57 -7.64
CA ALA A 740 -20.67 13.01 -7.48
C ALA A 740 -20.02 13.40 -8.82
N ASP A 741 -20.18 12.57 -9.86
CA ASP A 741 -19.78 12.91 -11.24
C ASP A 741 -20.44 14.22 -11.70
N SER A 742 -21.75 14.37 -11.43
CA SER A 742 -22.51 15.57 -11.79
C SER A 742 -22.01 16.82 -11.05
N ALA A 743 -21.63 16.70 -9.77
CA ALA A 743 -21.02 17.79 -9.01
C ALA A 743 -19.69 18.20 -9.64
N TYR A 744 -18.79 17.25 -9.92
CA TYR A 744 -17.50 17.48 -10.57
C TYR A 744 -17.63 18.21 -11.92
N PHE A 745 -18.49 17.72 -12.83
CA PHE A 745 -18.72 18.39 -14.11
C PHE A 745 -19.40 19.77 -13.98
N SER A 746 -20.22 19.98 -12.95
CA SER A 746 -20.81 21.30 -12.64
C SER A 746 -19.76 22.30 -12.14
N ASN A 747 -18.81 21.83 -11.33
CA ASN A 747 -17.72 22.61 -10.77
C ASN A 747 -16.72 23.06 -11.86
N ILE A 748 -16.35 22.16 -12.77
CA ILE A 748 -15.55 22.49 -13.96
C ILE A 748 -16.22 23.57 -14.82
N LYS A 749 -17.55 23.52 -14.97
CA LYS A 749 -18.34 24.52 -15.70
C LYS A 749 -18.53 25.84 -14.93
N GLY A 750 -18.09 25.92 -13.68
CA GLY A 750 -18.24 27.10 -12.82
C GLY A 750 -19.65 27.30 -12.24
N ASP A 751 -20.55 26.31 -12.34
CA ASP A 751 -21.87 26.36 -11.70
C ASP A 751 -21.78 25.76 -10.29
N TYR A 752 -21.18 26.55 -9.38
CA TYR A 752 -20.88 26.14 -8.01
C TYR A 752 -22.13 25.94 -7.15
N LYS A 753 -23.19 26.74 -7.38
CA LYS A 753 -24.44 26.57 -6.62
C LYS A 753 -25.07 25.22 -6.93
N ARG A 754 -25.13 24.87 -8.21
CA ARG A 754 -25.60 23.55 -8.67
C ARG A 754 -24.67 22.40 -8.26
N THR A 755 -23.36 22.67 -8.14
CA THR A 755 -22.39 21.72 -7.57
C THR A 755 -22.79 21.34 -6.14
N LEU A 756 -23.15 22.34 -5.31
CA LEU A 756 -23.66 22.08 -3.96
C LEU A 756 -25.03 21.37 -3.97
N ASP A 757 -25.94 21.70 -4.89
CA ASP A 757 -27.24 21.00 -5.00
C ASP A 757 -27.06 19.50 -5.36
N PHE A 758 -26.12 19.19 -6.25
CA PHE A 758 -25.74 17.81 -6.56
C PHE A 758 -25.05 17.12 -5.37
N ALA A 759 -24.18 17.82 -4.64
CA ALA A 759 -23.56 17.31 -3.42
C ALA A 759 -24.58 17.03 -2.30
N ASP A 760 -25.54 17.92 -2.09
CA ASP A 760 -26.63 17.73 -1.14
C ASP A 760 -27.46 16.48 -1.49
N THR A 761 -27.69 16.23 -2.78
CA THR A 761 -28.38 15.03 -3.28
C THR A 761 -27.52 13.77 -3.10
N CYS A 762 -26.23 13.80 -3.43
CA CYS A 762 -25.29 12.69 -3.19
C CYS A 762 -25.27 12.27 -1.71
N ARG A 763 -25.11 13.24 -0.80
CA ARG A 763 -25.09 13.00 0.66
C ARG A 763 -26.43 12.44 1.18
N TYR A 764 -27.57 12.80 0.58
CA TYR A 764 -28.86 12.20 0.93
C TYR A 764 -28.87 10.69 0.64
N TYR A 765 -28.39 10.25 -0.52
CA TYR A 765 -28.32 8.82 -0.86
C TYR A 765 -27.29 8.05 -0.01
N LEU A 766 -26.14 8.66 0.31
CA LEU A 766 -25.15 8.09 1.24
C LEU A 766 -25.73 7.90 2.66
N ASN A 767 -26.44 8.90 3.20
CA ASN A 767 -27.14 8.79 4.48
C ASN A 767 -28.25 7.73 4.46
N LYS A 768 -28.99 7.64 3.35
CA LYS A 768 -30.06 6.64 3.17
C LYS A 768 -29.48 5.22 3.14
N TYR A 769 -28.32 5.04 2.51
CA TYR A 769 -27.57 3.78 2.52
C TYR A 769 -27.12 3.41 3.95
N TYR A 770 -26.50 4.35 4.68
CA TYR A 770 -26.10 4.13 6.08
C TYR A 770 -27.29 3.78 6.98
N LEU A 771 -28.42 4.48 6.87
CA LEU A 771 -29.62 4.21 7.68
C LEU A 771 -30.31 2.88 7.34
N ARG A 772 -30.11 2.32 6.14
CA ARG A 772 -30.54 0.95 5.85
C ARG A 772 -29.69 -0.07 6.61
N LEU A 773 -28.36 0.05 6.53
CA LEU A 773 -27.44 -0.85 7.24
C LEU A 773 -27.52 -0.68 8.77
N ASN A 774 -27.81 0.52 9.24
CA ASN A 774 -27.92 0.88 10.65
C ASN A 774 -29.26 1.62 10.92
N PRO A 775 -30.39 0.91 11.09
CA PRO A 775 -31.71 1.52 11.27
C PRO A 775 -31.84 2.48 12.47
N ASN A 776 -31.02 2.28 13.51
CA ASN A 776 -30.93 3.15 14.69
C ASN A 776 -29.65 4.02 14.70
N GLY A 777 -28.92 4.06 13.59
CA GLY A 777 -27.65 4.77 13.45
C GLY A 777 -27.81 6.29 13.58
N ARG A 778 -26.98 6.91 14.42
CA ARG A 778 -27.06 8.36 14.72
C ARG A 778 -26.01 9.20 13.98
N HIS A 779 -25.02 8.56 13.37
CA HIS A 779 -23.93 9.22 12.67
C HIS A 779 -24.34 9.46 11.22
N LEU A 780 -24.93 10.63 10.93
CA LEU A 780 -25.33 11.04 9.57
C LEU A 780 -24.38 12.09 9.01
N MET A 781 -23.98 11.91 7.76
CA MET A 781 -23.16 12.83 6.96
C MET A 781 -23.88 14.17 6.80
N LYS A 782 -23.35 15.22 7.42
CA LYS A 782 -23.94 16.56 7.41
C LYS A 782 -23.30 17.46 6.34
N ARG A 783 -24.03 18.50 5.95
CA ARG A 783 -23.50 19.60 5.11
C ARG A 783 -22.42 20.38 5.87
N ILE A 784 -22.70 20.69 7.14
CA ILE A 784 -21.81 21.28 8.14
C ILE A 784 -22.12 20.68 9.53
N ALA A 785 -21.13 20.56 10.42
CA ALA A 785 -21.29 20.12 11.80
C ALA A 785 -20.29 20.83 12.71
N ASP A 786 -20.47 20.73 14.03
CA ASP A 786 -19.56 21.32 15.01
C ASP A 786 -18.20 20.60 15.05
N ASP A 787 -17.10 21.36 15.08
CA ASP A 787 -15.72 20.84 15.01
C ASP A 787 -15.32 19.86 16.14
N ASN A 788 -16.08 19.83 17.24
CA ASN A 788 -15.85 18.96 18.41
C ASN A 788 -16.48 17.55 18.27
N ILE A 789 -17.13 17.23 17.15
CA ILE A 789 -17.77 15.93 16.91
C ILE A 789 -17.07 15.24 15.74
N THR A 790 -16.62 13.99 15.95
CA THR A 790 -16.06 13.16 14.87
C THR A 790 -17.03 13.12 13.68
N PRO A 791 -16.61 13.52 12.47
CA PRO A 791 -17.47 13.52 11.29
C PRO A 791 -18.06 12.13 11.05
N ALA A 792 -19.32 12.08 10.66
CA ALA A 792 -20.04 10.81 10.54
C ALA A 792 -19.35 9.86 9.56
N GLU A 793 -18.74 10.37 8.49
CA GLU A 793 -18.09 9.55 7.47
C GLU A 793 -16.74 8.99 7.94
N VAL A 794 -16.06 9.71 8.86
CA VAL A 794 -14.85 9.20 9.53
C VAL A 794 -15.25 8.09 10.51
N GLN A 795 -16.36 8.26 11.23
CA GLN A 795 -16.92 7.17 12.05
C GLN A 795 -17.34 5.98 11.16
N TRP A 796 -17.97 6.20 10.00
CA TRP A 796 -18.29 5.14 9.05
C TRP A 796 -17.06 4.38 8.56
N LEU A 797 -15.92 5.07 8.41
CA LEU A 797 -14.66 4.44 8.02
C LEU A 797 -14.07 3.58 9.16
N TYR A 798 -14.16 4.04 10.41
CA TYR A 798 -13.75 3.26 11.59
C TYR A 798 -14.69 2.10 11.89
N ASP A 799 -15.98 2.24 11.60
CA ASP A 799 -17.01 1.20 11.68
C ASP A 799 -16.95 0.22 10.48
N ASP A 800 -16.00 0.39 9.56
CA ASP A 800 -15.78 -0.45 8.36
C ASP A 800 -17.03 -0.56 7.45
N LEU A 801 -17.81 0.52 7.36
CA LEU A 801 -19.05 0.58 6.57
C LEU A 801 -18.75 0.21 5.10
N PRO A 802 -19.50 -0.74 4.48
CA PRO A 802 -19.22 -1.25 3.13
C PRO A 802 -19.63 -0.29 1.99
N THR A 803 -19.21 0.97 2.08
CA THR A 803 -19.46 2.04 1.11
C THR A 803 -18.23 2.34 0.26
N ASN A 804 -18.42 2.92 -0.93
CA ASN A 804 -17.29 3.41 -1.72
C ASN A 804 -16.86 4.80 -1.23
N PHE A 805 -15.80 4.84 -0.41
CA PHE A 805 -15.23 6.07 0.12
C PHE A 805 -14.64 7.02 -0.94
N SER A 806 -14.44 6.60 -2.21
CA SER A 806 -14.07 7.55 -3.27
C SER A 806 -15.18 8.59 -3.46
N ILE A 807 -16.44 8.16 -3.54
CA ILE A 807 -17.62 9.02 -3.69
C ILE A 807 -17.67 10.09 -2.58
N ILE A 808 -17.33 9.69 -1.36
CA ILE A 808 -17.31 10.57 -0.18
C ILE A 808 -16.16 11.58 -0.26
N LEU A 809 -14.97 11.15 -0.69
CA LEU A 809 -13.82 12.02 -0.92
C LEU A 809 -14.11 13.03 -2.05
N ASP A 810 -14.60 12.55 -3.18
CA ASP A 810 -14.95 13.36 -4.34
C ASP A 810 -15.98 14.42 -3.94
N ILE A 811 -17.09 14.02 -3.31
CA ILE A 811 -18.14 14.98 -2.94
C ILE A 811 -17.70 15.98 -1.86
N ARG A 812 -16.79 15.61 -0.95
CA ARG A 812 -16.20 16.54 0.01
C ARG A 812 -15.23 17.52 -0.66
N ASN A 813 -14.44 17.08 -1.64
CA ASN A 813 -13.60 17.97 -2.44
C ASN A 813 -14.43 18.95 -3.28
N GLU A 814 -15.42 18.45 -4.04
CA GLU A 814 -16.28 19.29 -4.88
C GLU A 814 -17.10 20.27 -4.04
N SER A 815 -17.59 19.84 -2.87
CA SER A 815 -18.27 20.74 -1.92
C SER A 815 -17.34 21.83 -1.39
N ALA A 816 -16.07 21.50 -1.09
CA ALA A 816 -15.11 22.48 -0.62
C ALA A 816 -14.77 23.51 -1.71
N VAL A 817 -14.48 23.07 -2.95
CA VAL A 817 -14.16 23.97 -4.07
C VAL A 817 -15.37 24.85 -4.44
N ALA A 818 -16.59 24.30 -4.45
CA ALA A 818 -17.79 25.08 -4.70
C ALA A 818 -18.09 26.09 -3.58
N ALA A 819 -17.92 25.70 -2.31
CA ALA A 819 -18.07 26.61 -1.17
C ALA A 819 -17.03 27.75 -1.20
N LEU A 820 -15.78 27.43 -1.55
CA LEU A 820 -14.68 28.39 -1.72
C LEU A 820 -15.02 29.44 -2.79
N ALA A 821 -15.53 29.01 -3.94
CA ALA A 821 -15.92 29.92 -5.02
C ALA A 821 -17.24 30.68 -4.77
N LEU A 822 -18.07 30.22 -3.84
CA LEU A 822 -19.31 30.89 -3.40
C LEU A 822 -19.12 31.79 -2.17
N HIS A 823 -17.90 31.91 -1.64
CA HIS A 823 -17.57 32.65 -0.42
C HIS A 823 -18.26 32.10 0.86
N ASP A 824 -18.61 30.81 0.86
CA ASP A 824 -19.18 30.10 2.02
C ASP A 824 -18.05 29.50 2.87
N TRP A 825 -17.39 30.36 3.65
CA TRP A 825 -16.17 30.02 4.40
C TRP A 825 -16.36 28.95 5.47
N ALA A 826 -17.56 28.90 6.08
CA ALA A 826 -17.89 27.90 7.09
C ALA A 826 -18.06 26.52 6.43
N LEU A 827 -18.76 26.47 5.29
CA LEU A 827 -18.92 25.24 4.52
C LEU A 827 -17.60 24.76 3.92
N TYR A 828 -16.76 25.66 3.39
CA TYR A 828 -15.42 25.33 2.90
C TYR A 828 -14.58 24.69 4.01
N ARG A 829 -14.45 25.35 5.17
CA ARG A 829 -13.60 24.89 6.28
C ARG A 829 -13.98 23.49 6.74
N TYR A 830 -15.28 23.26 6.94
CA TYR A 830 -15.79 21.95 7.34
C TYR A 830 -15.50 20.88 6.27
N ASN A 831 -15.82 21.14 5.00
CA ASN A 831 -15.64 20.14 3.94
C ASN A 831 -14.15 19.88 3.64
N ASN A 832 -13.27 20.89 3.74
CA ASN A 832 -11.83 20.72 3.57
C ASN A 832 -11.22 19.92 4.73
N ASN A 833 -11.57 20.21 5.99
CA ASN A 833 -11.15 19.45 7.16
C ASN A 833 -11.59 17.98 7.04
N VAL A 834 -12.89 17.73 6.78
CA VAL A 834 -13.43 16.39 6.59
C VAL A 834 -12.77 15.65 5.41
N TYR A 835 -12.55 16.33 4.28
CA TYR A 835 -11.82 15.76 3.13
C TYR A 835 -10.40 15.33 3.51
N THR A 836 -9.60 16.22 4.12
CA THR A 836 -8.21 15.91 4.50
C THR A 836 -8.13 14.78 5.53
N LEU A 837 -9.05 14.73 6.49
CA LEU A 837 -9.14 13.66 7.48
C LEU A 837 -9.51 12.31 6.84
N LEU A 838 -10.57 12.26 6.01
CA LEU A 838 -10.94 11.05 5.26
C LEU A 838 -9.83 10.61 4.29
N PHE A 839 -9.15 11.55 3.64
CA PHE A 839 -8.08 11.25 2.69
C PHE A 839 -6.86 10.66 3.40
N LYS A 840 -6.53 11.16 4.60
CA LYS A 840 -5.50 10.62 5.49
C LYS A 840 -5.81 9.17 5.90
N GLU A 841 -7.04 8.89 6.31
CA GLU A 841 -7.43 7.59 6.84
C GLU A 841 -7.74 6.54 5.74
N ASN A 842 -8.48 6.89 4.69
CA ASN A 842 -8.86 5.96 3.61
C ASN A 842 -7.69 5.60 2.66
N SER A 843 -6.65 6.43 2.62
CA SER A 843 -5.40 6.14 1.88
C SER A 843 -4.42 5.26 2.67
N ALA A 844 -4.78 4.80 3.87
CA ALA A 844 -3.97 3.88 4.66
C ALA A 844 -3.94 2.47 4.01
N ASP A 845 -2.75 1.85 3.99
CA ASP A 845 -2.54 0.51 3.44
C ASP A 845 -3.31 -0.55 4.23
N LYS A 846 -4.42 -1.03 3.64
CA LYS A 846 -5.43 -1.88 4.31
C LYS A 846 -4.87 -3.22 4.80
N ASN A 847 -3.81 -3.72 4.17
CA ASN A 847 -3.12 -4.94 4.59
C ASN A 847 -2.58 -4.87 6.03
N LEU A 848 -2.25 -3.68 6.54
CA LEU A 848 -1.83 -3.54 7.94
C LEU A 848 -2.99 -3.29 8.91
N GLY A 849 -4.13 -2.80 8.42
CA GLY A 849 -5.36 -2.70 9.23
C GLY A 849 -5.85 -4.08 9.68
N GLU A 850 -5.88 -5.04 8.75
CA GLU A 850 -6.18 -6.45 9.06
C GLU A 850 -5.10 -7.08 9.97
N TYR A 851 -3.82 -6.78 9.76
CA TYR A 851 -2.74 -7.25 10.63
C TYR A 851 -2.88 -6.75 12.09
N CYS A 852 -3.19 -5.46 12.29
CA CYS A 852 -3.43 -4.91 13.63
C CYS A 852 -4.71 -5.48 14.27
N ARG A 853 -5.79 -5.69 13.50
CA ARG A 853 -6.99 -6.38 14.00
C ARG A 853 -6.72 -7.85 14.34
N MET A 854 -5.93 -8.58 13.54
CA MET A 854 -5.44 -9.92 13.87
C MET A 854 -4.61 -9.92 15.16
N MET A 855 -3.79 -8.89 15.38
CA MET A 855 -2.99 -8.76 16.60
C MET A 855 -3.86 -8.51 17.84
N GLN A 856 -4.91 -7.69 17.75
CA GLN A 856 -5.91 -7.53 18.83
C GLN A 856 -6.75 -8.81 19.06
N ARG A 857 -7.15 -9.53 18.00
CA ARG A 857 -7.84 -10.84 18.12
C ARG A 857 -6.92 -11.91 18.72
N SER A 858 -5.61 -11.85 18.43
CA SER A 858 -4.60 -12.71 19.05
C SER A 858 -4.46 -12.43 20.55
N GLU A 859 -4.61 -11.17 20.98
CA GLU A 859 -4.59 -10.78 22.39
C GLU A 859 -5.78 -11.36 23.16
N SER A 860 -7.01 -11.29 22.61
CA SER A 860 -8.18 -11.92 23.24
C SER A 860 -8.04 -13.45 23.34
N ASN A 861 -7.57 -14.11 22.27
CA ASN A 861 -7.42 -15.57 22.25
C ASN A 861 -6.34 -16.05 23.25
N LYS A 862 -5.25 -15.30 23.42
CA LYS A 862 -4.21 -15.58 24.43
C LYS A 862 -4.75 -15.51 25.85
N ASN A 863 -5.60 -14.52 26.15
CA ASN A 863 -6.22 -14.41 27.48
C ASN A 863 -7.17 -15.58 27.79
N VAL A 864 -7.96 -16.05 26.81
CA VAL A 864 -8.82 -17.24 26.96
C VAL A 864 -8.00 -18.52 27.17
N ALA A 865 -6.93 -18.72 26.41
CA ALA A 865 -6.05 -19.88 26.56
C ALA A 865 -5.41 -19.97 27.96
N ILE A 866 -5.07 -18.81 28.57
CA ILE A 866 -4.51 -18.75 29.93
C ILE A 866 -5.56 -19.08 31.00
N VAL A 867 -6.82 -18.64 30.84
CA VAL A 867 -7.91 -19.03 31.75
C VAL A 867 -8.16 -20.54 31.70
N LEU A 868 -8.13 -21.14 30.51
CA LEU A 868 -8.22 -22.60 30.33
C LEU A 868 -7.02 -23.34 30.95
N LEU A 869 -5.81 -22.81 30.82
CA LEU A 869 -4.61 -23.37 31.46
C LEU A 869 -4.72 -23.39 32.99
N ILE A 870 -5.24 -22.32 33.60
CA ILE A 870 -5.47 -22.23 35.05
C ILE A 870 -6.50 -23.28 35.51
N LEU A 871 -7.59 -23.46 34.76
CA LEU A 871 -8.62 -24.47 35.03
C LEU A 871 -8.08 -25.91 34.90
N LEU A 872 -7.30 -26.18 33.85
CA LEU A 872 -6.64 -27.48 33.63
C LEU A 872 -5.69 -27.83 34.79
N LEU A 873 -4.95 -26.86 35.31
CA LEU A 873 -3.98 -27.10 36.37
C LEU A 873 -4.65 -27.38 37.72
N LEU A 874 -5.85 -26.84 37.95
CA LEU A 874 -6.70 -27.17 39.09
C LEU A 874 -7.34 -28.57 38.99
N SER A 875 -7.47 -29.17 37.80
CA SER A 875 -8.09 -30.49 37.62
C SER A 875 -7.14 -31.68 37.87
N ILE A 876 -5.87 -31.44 38.20
CA ILE A 876 -4.86 -32.50 38.42
C ILE A 876 -5.02 -33.19 39.79
N PHE A 877 -5.56 -32.47 40.80
CA PHE A 877 -5.65 -32.95 42.19
C PHE A 877 -6.55 -34.19 42.39
N PRO A 878 -7.76 -34.31 41.78
CA PRO A 878 -8.61 -35.49 41.95
C PRO A 878 -8.03 -36.74 41.29
N LEU A 879 -7.34 -36.59 40.15
CA LEU A 879 -6.84 -37.69 39.34
C LEU A 879 -5.75 -38.51 40.07
N TYR A 880 -4.86 -37.81 40.77
CA TYR A 880 -3.74 -38.42 41.50
C TYR A 880 -4.18 -39.27 42.70
N TYR A 881 -5.31 -38.92 43.33
CA TYR A 881 -5.84 -39.62 44.50
C TYR A 881 -6.36 -41.03 44.17
N PHE A 882 -6.87 -41.23 42.95
CA PHE A 882 -7.54 -42.47 42.54
C PHE A 882 -6.57 -43.61 42.16
N MET A 883 -5.41 -43.28 41.57
CA MET A 883 -4.47 -44.28 41.03
C MET A 883 -3.72 -45.09 42.11
N TYR A 884 -3.59 -44.54 43.32
CA TYR A 884 -2.67 -45.04 44.36
C TYR A 884 -3.07 -46.37 45.02
N TYR A 885 -4.37 -46.68 45.06
CA TYR A 885 -4.90 -47.83 45.84
C TYR A 885 -5.16 -49.09 45.00
N ARG A 886 -4.88 -49.03 43.70
CA ARG A 886 -5.09 -50.12 42.73
C ARG A 886 -3.75 -50.52 42.05
N GLN A 887 -2.61 -50.32 42.75
CA GLN A 887 -1.17 -50.34 42.36
C GLN A 887 -0.25 -51.59 42.47
N ARG A 888 -0.32 -52.38 43.54
CA ARG A 888 0.68 -53.41 43.91
C ARG A 888 0.05 -54.62 44.61
N PHE A 889 -0.08 -55.76 43.92
CA PHE A 889 -0.08 -57.13 44.51
C PHE A 889 -0.10 -58.26 43.46
N ARG A 890 -1.27 -58.71 42.97
CA ARG A 890 -1.42 -60.02 42.27
C ARG A 890 -1.23 -60.02 40.75
N PHE A 891 -1.39 -58.87 40.10
CA PHE A 891 -1.24 -58.79 38.64
C PHE A 891 0.24 -58.86 38.18
N GLN A 892 1.16 -58.42 39.04
CA GLN A 892 2.55 -58.11 38.73
C GLN A 892 3.35 -59.26 38.08
N SER A 893 3.02 -60.52 38.40
CA SER A 893 3.74 -61.70 37.87
C SER A 893 3.33 -62.15 36.46
N TYR A 894 2.12 -61.78 35.98
CA TYR A 894 1.68 -62.06 34.60
C TYR A 894 1.94 -60.88 33.65
N VAL A 895 2.28 -59.71 34.22
CA VAL A 895 2.65 -58.49 33.50
C VAL A 895 4.01 -58.58 32.82
N GLU A 896 5.00 -59.19 33.48
CA GLU A 896 6.39 -59.24 32.99
C GLU A 896 6.51 -59.83 31.57
N SER A 897 5.75 -60.89 31.26
CA SER A 897 5.81 -61.58 29.96
C SER A 897 5.11 -60.82 28.83
N ILE A 898 4.10 -60.01 29.12
CA ILE A 898 3.45 -59.17 28.09
C ILE A 898 4.19 -57.84 27.94
N ARG A 899 4.89 -57.35 28.98
CA ARG A 899 5.85 -56.23 28.85
C ARG A 899 6.93 -56.51 27.81
N GLN A 900 7.40 -57.75 27.64
CA GLN A 900 8.35 -58.09 26.58
C GLN A 900 7.75 -57.96 25.17
N ILE A 901 6.52 -58.42 24.96
CA ILE A 901 5.81 -58.27 23.67
C ILE A 901 5.55 -56.78 23.39
N ASN A 902 5.09 -56.04 24.40
CA ASN A 902 4.84 -54.59 24.30
C ASN A 902 6.14 -53.77 24.11
N ALA A 903 7.28 -54.21 24.64
CA ALA A 903 8.57 -53.55 24.42
C ALA A 903 9.07 -53.70 22.97
N ILE A 904 8.75 -54.81 22.31
CA ILE A 904 9.01 -54.99 20.87
C ILE A 904 8.07 -54.09 20.06
N LEU A 905 6.78 -54.04 20.41
CA LEU A 905 5.78 -53.16 19.77
C LEU A 905 6.16 -51.68 19.84
N LEU A 906 6.72 -51.24 20.97
CA LEU A 906 7.16 -49.86 21.22
C LEU A 906 8.64 -49.58 20.89
N SER A 907 9.35 -50.52 20.27
CA SER A 907 10.73 -50.30 19.80
C SER A 907 10.79 -49.36 18.58
N ASN A 908 11.99 -48.85 18.24
CA ASN A 908 12.18 -47.97 17.08
C ASN A 908 12.27 -48.73 15.72
N GLY A 909 11.86 -49.99 15.66
CA GLY A 909 11.78 -50.76 14.41
C GLY A 909 10.55 -50.39 13.57
N THR A 910 10.61 -50.66 12.27
CA THR A 910 9.47 -50.50 11.35
C THR A 910 8.33 -51.48 11.71
N PRO A 911 7.07 -51.19 11.34
CA PRO A 911 5.94 -52.10 11.62
C PRO A 911 6.14 -53.53 11.08
N VAL A 912 6.86 -53.68 9.96
CA VAL A 912 7.20 -54.98 9.35
C VAL A 912 8.19 -55.77 10.21
N GLU A 913 9.24 -55.13 10.72
CA GLU A 913 10.24 -55.76 11.60
C GLU A 913 9.62 -56.16 12.95
N LYS A 914 8.73 -55.32 13.49
CA LYS A 914 7.97 -55.59 14.73
C LYS A 914 7.10 -56.84 14.63
N GLN A 915 6.40 -57.02 13.50
CA GLN A 915 5.55 -58.18 13.27
C GLN A 915 6.36 -59.49 13.26
N GLN A 916 7.56 -59.49 12.66
CA GLN A 916 8.43 -60.66 12.64
C GLN A 916 8.90 -61.04 14.05
N MET A 917 9.36 -60.05 14.85
CA MET A 917 9.89 -60.30 16.20
C MET A 917 8.82 -60.78 17.20
N ILE A 918 7.57 -60.29 17.11
CA ILE A 918 6.47 -60.67 18.01
C ILE A 918 6.05 -62.14 17.78
N SER A 919 6.17 -62.65 16.55
CA SER A 919 5.75 -64.02 16.20
C SER A 919 6.53 -65.16 16.88
N ALA A 920 7.68 -64.86 17.51
CA ALA A 920 8.61 -65.84 18.06
C ALA A 920 8.41 -66.21 19.55
N ILE A 921 7.46 -65.60 20.26
CA ILE A 921 7.28 -65.75 21.73
C ILE A 921 6.21 -66.80 22.08
N ALA A 922 6.54 -67.74 22.98
CA ALA A 922 5.70 -68.90 23.30
C ALA A 922 4.54 -68.58 24.29
N THR A 923 3.35 -68.31 23.76
CA THR A 923 2.14 -67.85 24.51
C THR A 923 1.31 -68.97 25.17
N ASN A 924 1.70 -70.24 25.06
CA ASN A 924 0.83 -71.38 25.38
C ASN A 924 0.39 -71.51 26.85
N LYS A 925 1.12 -70.93 27.81
CA LYS A 925 0.85 -70.99 29.26
C LYS A 925 0.04 -69.80 29.82
N PHE A 926 -0.39 -68.86 28.98
CA PHE A 926 -1.21 -67.73 29.42
C PHE A 926 -2.66 -68.13 29.76
N PRO A 927 -3.30 -67.48 30.74
CA PRO A 927 -4.76 -67.50 30.91
C PRO A 927 -5.46 -67.03 29.61
N GLU A 928 -6.69 -67.47 29.35
CA GLU A 928 -7.38 -67.19 28.08
C GLU A 928 -7.50 -65.68 27.78
N SER A 929 -7.79 -64.87 28.79
CA SER A 929 -7.87 -63.40 28.68
C SER A 929 -6.56 -62.71 28.24
N LEU A 930 -5.41 -63.38 28.38
CA LEU A 930 -4.11 -62.86 27.93
C LEU A 930 -3.69 -63.41 26.55
N LYS A 931 -4.26 -64.54 26.09
CA LYS A 931 -4.06 -65.02 24.71
C LYS A 931 -4.80 -64.16 23.69
N GLU A 932 -6.03 -63.75 24.03
CA GLU A 932 -6.86 -62.87 23.19
C GLU A 932 -6.18 -61.52 22.88
N ILE A 933 -5.41 -60.99 23.84
CA ILE A 933 -4.62 -59.76 23.67
C ILE A 933 -3.54 -59.95 22.60
N THR A 934 -2.78 -61.05 22.66
CA THR A 934 -1.70 -61.30 21.68
C THR A 934 -2.18 -61.51 20.25
N GLN A 935 -3.42 -61.95 20.05
CA GLN A 935 -4.02 -62.06 18.73
C GLN A 935 -4.40 -60.66 18.17
N LYS A 936 -5.03 -59.82 18.98
CA LYS A 936 -5.43 -58.44 18.60
C LYS A 936 -4.24 -57.56 18.22
N ILE A 937 -3.07 -57.75 18.84
CA ILE A 937 -1.83 -57.03 18.49
C ILE A 937 -1.40 -57.31 17.04
N ASN A 938 -1.41 -58.59 16.62
CA ASN A 938 -0.95 -58.99 15.28
C ASN A 938 -1.91 -58.56 14.15
N GLU A 939 -3.22 -58.58 14.42
CA GLU A 939 -4.23 -58.10 13.47
C GLU A 939 -4.16 -56.57 13.27
N ALA A 940 -3.93 -55.81 14.34
CA ALA A 940 -3.76 -54.36 14.28
C ALA A 940 -2.50 -53.92 13.50
N LEU A 941 -1.36 -54.57 13.74
CA LEU A 941 -0.11 -54.32 13.00
C LEU A 941 -0.28 -54.52 11.48
N LYS A 942 -0.94 -55.62 11.08
CA LYS A 942 -1.15 -55.93 9.66
C LYS A 942 -2.00 -54.88 8.96
N LYS A 943 -3.10 -54.44 9.61
CA LYS A 943 -3.99 -53.41 9.07
C LYS A 943 -3.27 -52.06 8.88
N SER A 944 -2.42 -51.68 9.85
CA SER A 944 -1.68 -50.41 9.75
C SER A 944 -0.69 -50.35 8.58
N ILE A 945 0.00 -51.45 8.27
CA ILE A 945 0.98 -51.49 7.17
C ILE A 945 0.28 -51.23 5.83
N GLU A 946 -0.93 -51.74 5.67
CA GLU A 946 -1.74 -51.55 4.47
C GLU A 946 -2.26 -50.11 4.35
N SER A 947 -2.77 -49.53 5.44
CA SER A 947 -3.21 -48.12 5.49
C SER A 947 -2.08 -47.13 5.22
N TYR A 948 -0.91 -47.28 5.87
CA TYR A 948 0.23 -46.37 5.71
C TYR A 948 0.72 -46.31 4.24
N ASN A 949 0.90 -47.48 3.60
CA ASN A 949 1.35 -47.54 2.21
C ASN A 949 0.35 -46.91 1.25
N THR A 950 -0.94 -47.07 1.51
CA THR A 950 -2.01 -46.47 0.69
C THR A 950 -2.01 -44.95 0.83
N SER A 951 -1.99 -44.42 2.05
CA SER A 951 -1.98 -42.97 2.31
C SER A 951 -0.72 -42.31 1.75
N SER A 952 0.47 -42.89 1.98
CA SER A 952 1.73 -42.38 1.42
C SER A 952 1.74 -42.33 -0.11
N THR A 953 1.16 -43.32 -0.80
CA THR A 953 1.05 -43.33 -2.27
C THR A 953 0.08 -42.25 -2.76
N ASN A 954 -1.04 -42.06 -2.06
CA ASN A 954 -2.03 -41.03 -2.40
C ASN A 954 -1.47 -39.61 -2.21
N ILE A 955 -0.70 -39.38 -1.15
CA ILE A 955 -0.01 -38.10 -0.89
C ILE A 955 0.99 -37.79 -2.01
N GLU A 956 1.84 -38.75 -2.40
CA GLU A 956 2.81 -38.55 -3.49
C GLU A 956 2.13 -38.19 -4.82
N LEU A 957 1.04 -38.88 -5.18
CA LEU A 957 0.25 -38.57 -6.37
C LEU A 957 -0.43 -37.19 -6.30
N ALA A 958 -0.98 -36.81 -5.15
CA ALA A 958 -1.62 -35.52 -4.95
C ALA A 958 -0.61 -34.35 -4.97
N GLN A 959 0.59 -34.56 -4.41
CA GLN A 959 1.70 -33.59 -4.49
C GLN A 959 2.20 -33.42 -5.93
N ASP A 960 2.25 -34.48 -6.73
CA ASP A 960 2.59 -34.39 -8.17
C ASP A 960 1.52 -33.65 -8.99
N GLU A 961 0.23 -33.89 -8.70
CA GLU A 961 -0.86 -33.16 -9.36
C GLU A 961 -0.86 -31.67 -8.97
N LEU A 962 -0.61 -31.36 -7.68
CA LEU A 962 -0.44 -29.99 -7.19
C LEU A 962 0.71 -29.27 -7.92
N ARG A 963 1.92 -29.87 -7.96
CA ARG A 963 3.09 -29.31 -8.67
C ARG A 963 2.81 -29.05 -10.15
N ARG A 964 2.06 -29.94 -10.80
CA ARG A 964 1.62 -29.76 -12.20
C ARG A 964 0.66 -28.57 -12.34
N MET A 965 -0.31 -28.42 -11.43
CA MET A 965 -1.26 -27.30 -11.46
C MET A 965 -0.60 -25.96 -11.14
N GLU A 966 0.36 -25.91 -10.21
CA GLU A 966 1.17 -24.70 -9.96
C GLU A 966 1.92 -24.25 -11.22
N PHE A 967 2.53 -25.19 -11.95
CA PHE A 967 3.23 -24.88 -13.20
C PHE A 967 2.26 -24.34 -14.28
N GLU A 968 1.07 -24.96 -14.43
CA GLU A 968 0.04 -24.48 -15.34
C GLU A 968 -0.48 -23.08 -14.95
N ASN A 969 -0.74 -22.85 -13.66
CA ASN A 969 -1.17 -21.58 -13.09
C ASN A 969 -0.16 -20.46 -13.38
N ASN A 970 1.12 -20.70 -13.10
CA ASN A 970 2.20 -19.76 -13.34
C ASN A 970 2.34 -19.42 -14.83
N LYS A 971 2.23 -20.43 -15.71
CA LYS A 971 2.27 -20.23 -17.17
C LYS A 971 1.09 -19.41 -17.69
N LEU A 972 -0.13 -19.69 -17.20
CA LEU A 972 -1.33 -18.92 -17.51
C LEU A 972 -1.23 -17.48 -17.00
N HIS A 973 -0.75 -17.26 -15.76
CA HIS A 973 -0.55 -15.95 -15.17
C HIS A 973 0.44 -15.09 -15.97
N ILE A 974 1.58 -15.66 -16.37
CA ILE A 974 2.57 -14.98 -17.22
C ILE A 974 1.96 -14.61 -18.59
N SER A 975 1.30 -15.56 -19.27
CA SER A 975 0.63 -15.29 -20.55
C SER A 975 -0.43 -14.20 -20.41
N ASN A 976 -1.24 -14.25 -19.35
CA ASN A 976 -2.27 -13.26 -19.05
C ASN A 976 -1.67 -11.85 -18.90
N ASN A 977 -0.56 -11.69 -18.18
CA ASN A 977 0.03 -10.36 -17.94
C ASN A 977 0.74 -9.82 -19.19
N ILE A 978 1.38 -10.69 -19.99
CA ILE A 978 1.94 -10.27 -21.29
C ILE A 978 0.83 -9.84 -22.25
N LEU A 979 -0.30 -10.56 -22.27
CA LEU A 979 -1.45 -10.21 -23.11
C LEU A 979 -2.07 -8.86 -22.74
N ASP A 980 -2.18 -8.53 -21.45
CA ASP A 980 -2.64 -7.19 -21.03
C ASP A 980 -1.68 -6.09 -21.49
N ASN A 981 -0.37 -6.31 -21.33
CA ASN A 981 0.64 -5.35 -21.78
C ASN A 981 0.60 -5.15 -23.31
N CYS A 982 0.46 -6.23 -24.09
CA CYS A 982 0.32 -6.14 -25.55
C CYS A 982 -0.97 -5.42 -25.95
N LEU A 983 -2.12 -5.76 -25.35
CA LEU A 983 -3.41 -5.11 -25.61
C LEU A 983 -3.39 -3.63 -25.21
N SER A 984 -2.77 -3.27 -24.07
CA SER A 984 -2.64 -1.88 -23.64
C SER A 984 -1.63 -1.10 -24.49
N THR A 985 -0.59 -1.74 -25.02
CA THR A 985 0.34 -1.09 -25.98
C THR A 985 -0.38 -0.83 -27.30
N LEU A 986 -1.12 -1.81 -27.83
CA LEU A 986 -1.93 -1.65 -29.03
C LEU A 986 -3.02 -0.58 -28.85
N LYS A 987 -3.63 -0.51 -27.67
CA LYS A 987 -4.53 0.59 -27.28
C LYS A 987 -3.83 1.95 -27.43
N HIS A 988 -2.72 2.18 -26.74
CA HIS A 988 -2.11 3.50 -26.65
C HIS A 988 -1.38 3.94 -27.94
N GLU A 989 -0.68 3.04 -28.61
CA GLU A 989 0.10 3.38 -29.81
C GLU A 989 -0.79 3.60 -31.03
N THR A 990 -1.95 2.91 -31.12
CA THR A 990 -2.69 2.75 -32.38
C THR A 990 -3.99 3.56 -32.47
N MET A 991 -4.49 4.14 -31.37
CA MET A 991 -5.77 4.88 -31.32
C MET A 991 -5.80 6.21 -32.06
N TYR A 992 -4.67 6.89 -32.24
CA TYR A 992 -4.64 8.24 -32.83
C TYR A 992 -4.92 8.23 -34.35
N TYR A 993 -4.42 7.20 -35.06
CA TYR A 993 -4.37 7.22 -36.52
C TYR A 993 -5.74 7.25 -37.21
N PRO A 994 -6.76 6.44 -36.82
CA PRO A 994 -8.06 6.45 -37.50
C PRO A 994 -8.75 7.82 -37.39
N SER A 995 -8.79 8.43 -36.20
CA SER A 995 -9.37 9.77 -36.03
C SER A 995 -8.62 10.83 -36.87
N ARG A 996 -7.29 10.73 -36.99
CA ARG A 996 -6.49 11.64 -37.82
C ARG A 996 -6.70 11.42 -39.32
N ILE A 997 -6.86 10.17 -39.76
CA ILE A 997 -7.17 9.81 -41.16
C ILE A 997 -8.55 10.36 -41.55
N SER A 998 -9.57 10.18 -40.70
CA SER A 998 -10.92 10.74 -40.92
C SER A 998 -10.90 12.26 -41.05
N GLN A 999 -10.17 12.95 -40.15
CA GLN A 999 -10.01 14.41 -40.24
C GLN A 999 -9.39 14.85 -41.58
N LEU A 1000 -8.27 14.25 -42.00
CA LEU A 1000 -7.57 14.62 -43.24
C LEU A 1000 -8.43 14.37 -44.50
N ILE A 1001 -9.30 13.36 -44.48
CA ILE A 1001 -10.27 13.11 -45.55
C ILE A 1001 -11.35 14.20 -45.60
N SER A 1002 -11.80 14.69 -44.44
CA SER A 1002 -12.83 15.73 -44.36
C SER A 1002 -12.37 17.11 -44.88
N GLU A 1003 -11.07 17.41 -44.81
CA GLU A 1003 -10.50 18.72 -45.11
C GLU A 1003 -10.38 19.03 -46.62
N LYS A 1004 -10.68 18.05 -47.51
CA LYS A 1004 -10.74 18.11 -49.00
C LYS A 1004 -9.48 18.54 -49.77
N ASP A 1005 -8.64 19.40 -49.21
CA ASP A 1005 -7.39 19.90 -49.79
C ASP A 1005 -6.13 19.19 -49.24
N ALA A 1006 -6.29 18.11 -48.46
CA ALA A 1006 -5.18 17.32 -47.94
C ALA A 1006 -4.48 16.50 -49.05
N GLU A 1007 -3.15 16.49 -49.02
CA GLU A 1007 -2.33 15.67 -49.92
C GLU A 1007 -2.65 14.17 -49.72
N LEU A 1008 -3.22 13.54 -50.76
CA LEU A 1008 -3.51 12.09 -50.80
C LEU A 1008 -2.29 11.21 -50.51
N GLU A 1009 -1.09 11.76 -50.72
CA GLU A 1009 0.21 11.18 -50.34
C GLU A 1009 0.29 10.95 -48.82
N THR A 1010 0.05 12.00 -48.02
CA THR A 1010 0.10 11.95 -46.55
C THR A 1010 -0.93 10.99 -45.96
N ILE A 1011 -2.12 10.88 -46.57
CA ILE A 1011 -3.18 9.97 -46.13
C ILE A 1011 -2.78 8.50 -46.38
N ASP A 1012 -2.16 8.20 -47.53
CA ASP A 1012 -1.64 6.87 -47.87
C ASP A 1012 -0.47 6.46 -46.96
N GLU A 1013 0.51 7.35 -46.75
CA GLU A 1013 1.63 7.13 -45.82
C GLU A 1013 1.15 6.85 -44.39
N LEU A 1014 0.25 7.69 -43.85
CA LEU A 1014 -0.30 7.53 -42.51
C LEU A 1014 -1.09 6.22 -42.35
N SER A 1015 -1.82 5.82 -43.40
CA SER A 1015 -2.62 4.59 -43.41
C SER A 1015 -1.75 3.33 -43.50
N VAL A 1016 -0.70 3.35 -44.34
CA VAL A 1016 0.28 2.26 -44.44
C VAL A 1016 1.05 2.12 -43.12
N TYR A 1017 1.52 3.23 -42.54
CA TYR A 1017 2.19 3.21 -41.24
C TYR A 1017 1.28 2.67 -40.12
N TYR A 1018 0.01 3.09 -40.08
CA TYR A 1018 -0.98 2.53 -39.16
C TYR A 1018 -1.11 1.00 -39.32
N LYS A 1019 -1.22 0.50 -40.56
CA LYS A 1019 -1.30 -0.95 -40.83
C LYS A 1019 -0.06 -1.70 -40.38
N GLU A 1020 1.14 -1.18 -40.63
CA GLU A 1020 2.39 -1.82 -40.21
C GLU A 1020 2.49 -1.91 -38.68
N LEU A 1021 2.24 -0.79 -37.98
CA LEU A 1021 2.27 -0.71 -36.52
C LEU A 1021 1.23 -1.67 -35.90
N TYR A 1022 0.00 -1.63 -36.41
CA TYR A 1022 -1.12 -2.46 -35.96
C TYR A 1022 -0.85 -3.96 -36.19
N SER A 1023 -0.31 -4.31 -37.36
CA SER A 1023 0.01 -5.71 -37.70
C SER A 1023 1.16 -6.26 -36.86
N MET A 1024 2.19 -5.44 -36.60
CA MET A 1024 3.33 -5.82 -35.76
C MET A 1024 2.89 -6.11 -34.32
N LEU A 1025 2.14 -5.18 -33.71
CA LEU A 1025 1.65 -5.33 -32.34
C LEU A 1025 0.64 -6.48 -32.20
N SER A 1026 -0.25 -6.66 -33.18
CA SER A 1026 -1.17 -7.80 -33.22
C SER A 1026 -0.42 -9.14 -33.32
N MET A 1027 0.57 -9.25 -34.21
CA MET A 1027 1.38 -10.46 -34.39
C MET A 1027 2.15 -10.83 -33.10
N GLN A 1028 2.72 -9.83 -32.42
CA GLN A 1028 3.39 -10.03 -31.13
C GLN A 1028 2.43 -10.57 -30.06
N ALA A 1029 1.19 -10.07 -30.01
CA ALA A 1029 0.16 -10.58 -29.11
C ALA A 1029 -0.29 -12.01 -29.47
N MET A 1030 -0.52 -12.29 -30.76
CA MET A 1030 -0.86 -13.62 -31.29
C MET A 1030 0.18 -14.69 -30.91
N HIS A 1031 1.48 -14.36 -30.95
CA HIS A 1031 2.53 -15.30 -30.59
C HIS A 1031 2.46 -15.75 -29.10
N GLN A 1032 1.84 -14.97 -28.21
CA GLN A 1032 1.69 -15.34 -26.80
C GLN A 1032 0.50 -16.26 -26.54
N VAL A 1033 -0.46 -16.32 -27.47
CA VAL A 1033 -1.64 -17.19 -27.42
C VAL A 1033 -1.28 -18.64 -27.74
N SER A 1034 -0.40 -18.88 -28.71
CA SER A 1034 -0.05 -20.22 -29.20
C SER A 1034 0.75 -21.10 -28.21
N VAL A 1035 1.24 -20.51 -27.12
CA VAL A 1035 2.12 -21.17 -26.13
C VAL A 1035 1.34 -22.05 -25.13
N ILE A 1036 0.03 -21.83 -24.98
CA ILE A 1036 -0.85 -22.56 -24.03
C ILE A 1036 -1.85 -23.42 -24.80
N LYS A 1037 -1.78 -24.75 -24.57
CA LYS A 1037 -2.73 -25.75 -25.07
C LYS A 1037 -3.63 -26.21 -23.92
N PRO A 1038 -4.97 -26.14 -24.03
CA PRO A 1038 -5.87 -26.67 -23.01
C PRO A 1038 -5.79 -28.20 -22.88
N VAL A 1039 -6.26 -28.73 -21.75
CA VAL A 1039 -6.30 -30.18 -21.48
C VAL A 1039 -7.70 -30.70 -21.81
N TYR A 1040 -7.85 -31.31 -22.98
CA TYR A 1040 -9.13 -31.83 -23.43
C TYR A 1040 -9.38 -33.25 -22.91
N ARG A 1041 -10.60 -33.51 -22.41
CA ARG A 1041 -11.10 -34.83 -21.99
C ARG A 1041 -12.46 -35.11 -22.62
N ARG A 1042 -12.93 -36.36 -22.51
CA ARG A 1042 -14.32 -36.75 -22.78
C ARG A 1042 -15.18 -36.33 -21.59
N ILE A 1043 -16.31 -35.68 -21.83
CA ILE A 1043 -17.20 -35.11 -20.80
C ILE A 1043 -18.63 -35.42 -21.20
N GLU A 1044 -19.45 -35.95 -20.30
CA GLU A 1044 -20.89 -36.13 -20.55
C GLU A 1044 -21.62 -34.79 -20.54
N VAL A 1045 -22.68 -34.64 -21.34
CA VAL A 1045 -23.48 -33.41 -21.36
C VAL A 1045 -24.09 -33.13 -19.98
N SER A 1046 -24.47 -34.17 -19.25
CA SER A 1046 -24.93 -34.12 -17.86
C SER A 1046 -23.97 -33.38 -16.91
N GLU A 1047 -22.66 -33.47 -17.13
CA GLU A 1047 -21.62 -32.85 -16.29
C GLU A 1047 -21.33 -31.39 -16.65
N LEU A 1048 -21.75 -30.94 -17.84
CA LEU A 1048 -21.48 -29.59 -18.37
C LEU A 1048 -22.58 -28.58 -18.03
N LEU A 1049 -23.81 -29.05 -17.86
CA LEU A 1049 -24.97 -28.21 -17.65
C LEU A 1049 -24.97 -27.56 -16.26
N ALA A 1050 -25.33 -26.28 -16.21
CA ALA A 1050 -25.43 -25.53 -14.97
C ALA A 1050 -26.69 -25.94 -14.16
N LYS A 1051 -26.74 -25.62 -12.86
CA LYS A 1051 -27.77 -26.14 -11.93
C LYS A 1051 -29.24 -25.90 -12.33
N ASN A 1052 -29.54 -24.90 -13.16
CA ASN A 1052 -30.89 -24.61 -13.64
C ASN A 1052 -31.10 -24.98 -15.13
N MET A 1053 -30.23 -25.78 -15.73
CA MET A 1053 -30.39 -26.28 -17.10
C MET A 1053 -31.01 -27.69 -17.07
N GLU A 1054 -32.21 -27.84 -17.62
CA GLU A 1054 -32.95 -29.11 -17.65
C GLU A 1054 -32.91 -29.74 -19.05
N LEU A 1055 -32.47 -30.99 -19.13
CA LEU A 1055 -32.48 -31.77 -20.38
C LEU A 1055 -33.90 -32.21 -20.76
N SER A 1056 -34.23 -32.12 -22.05
CA SER A 1056 -35.50 -32.62 -22.61
C SER A 1056 -35.69 -34.14 -22.43
N SER A 1057 -34.61 -34.92 -22.33
CA SER A 1057 -34.64 -36.35 -22.00
C SER A 1057 -33.39 -36.78 -21.20
N PRO A 1058 -33.51 -37.65 -20.18
CA PRO A 1058 -32.36 -38.20 -19.46
C PRO A 1058 -31.37 -38.98 -20.34
N GLU A 1059 -31.81 -39.55 -21.47
CA GLU A 1059 -30.94 -40.31 -22.37
C GLU A 1059 -29.96 -39.42 -23.13
N MET A 1060 -30.32 -38.16 -23.38
CA MET A 1060 -29.47 -37.15 -24.03
C MET A 1060 -28.26 -36.77 -23.17
N GLY A 1061 -28.40 -36.83 -21.83
CA GLY A 1061 -27.32 -36.48 -20.90
C GLY A 1061 -26.09 -37.39 -20.98
N LYS A 1062 -26.27 -38.63 -21.45
CA LYS A 1062 -25.20 -39.64 -21.64
C LYS A 1062 -24.43 -39.46 -22.96
N LEU A 1063 -24.82 -38.50 -23.80
CA LEU A 1063 -24.01 -38.09 -24.94
C LEU A 1063 -22.81 -37.31 -24.41
N ALA A 1064 -21.66 -37.46 -25.06
CA ALA A 1064 -20.41 -36.86 -24.60
C ALA A 1064 -19.78 -35.99 -25.67
N VAL A 1065 -19.12 -34.92 -25.23
CA VAL A 1065 -18.30 -34.03 -26.06
C VAL A 1065 -16.84 -34.11 -25.63
N LEU A 1066 -15.94 -33.68 -26.51
CA LEU A 1066 -14.53 -33.50 -26.20
C LEU A 1066 -14.30 -32.03 -25.85
N GLY A 1067 -13.71 -31.73 -24.69
CA GLY A 1067 -13.60 -30.36 -24.19
C GLY A 1067 -12.60 -30.18 -23.04
N ASP A 1068 -12.20 -28.93 -22.79
CA ASP A 1068 -11.69 -28.53 -21.46
C ASP A 1068 -12.92 -28.29 -20.57
N VAL A 1069 -12.98 -28.98 -19.43
CA VAL A 1069 -14.15 -28.99 -18.53
C VAL A 1069 -14.44 -27.59 -17.99
N ASP A 1070 -13.41 -26.84 -17.64
CA ASP A 1070 -13.52 -25.54 -16.97
C ASP A 1070 -14.07 -24.49 -17.93
N LEU A 1071 -13.59 -24.52 -19.18
CA LEU A 1071 -14.04 -23.62 -20.23
C LEU A 1071 -15.44 -23.96 -20.75
N LEU A 1072 -15.79 -25.24 -20.90
CA LEU A 1072 -17.15 -25.62 -21.30
C LEU A 1072 -18.18 -25.36 -20.17
N LYS A 1073 -17.84 -25.56 -18.90
CA LYS A 1073 -18.72 -25.12 -17.80
C LYS A 1073 -18.88 -23.60 -17.79
N TYR A 1074 -17.80 -22.85 -18.03
CA TYR A 1074 -17.85 -21.39 -18.12
C TYR A 1074 -18.76 -20.88 -19.26
N LEU A 1075 -18.78 -21.57 -20.41
CA LEU A 1075 -19.70 -21.30 -21.52
C LEU A 1075 -21.16 -21.34 -21.04
N PHE A 1076 -21.58 -22.41 -20.35
CA PHE A 1076 -22.94 -22.57 -19.86
C PHE A 1076 -23.26 -21.63 -18.68
N GLU A 1077 -22.31 -21.37 -17.77
CA GLU A 1077 -22.44 -20.35 -16.72
C GLU A 1077 -22.70 -18.95 -17.29
N LEU A 1078 -21.99 -18.56 -18.35
CA LEU A 1078 -22.15 -17.25 -18.99
C LEU A 1078 -23.53 -17.10 -19.62
N LEU A 1079 -23.99 -18.12 -20.35
CA LEU A 1079 -25.30 -18.14 -20.99
C LEU A 1079 -26.42 -18.16 -19.95
N GLN A 1080 -26.31 -18.95 -18.88
CA GLN A 1080 -27.28 -18.97 -17.78
C GLN A 1080 -27.49 -17.57 -17.18
N LYS A 1081 -26.41 -16.81 -16.99
CA LYS A 1081 -26.46 -15.44 -16.47
C LYS A 1081 -27.17 -14.46 -17.41
N GLN A 1082 -27.20 -14.73 -18.72
CA GLN A 1082 -27.90 -13.86 -19.67
C GLN A 1082 -29.43 -14.05 -19.64
N ASP A 1083 -29.93 -15.25 -19.29
CA ASP A 1083 -31.38 -15.51 -19.09
C ASP A 1083 -31.79 -15.30 -17.62
N ALA A 1084 -31.19 -14.31 -16.94
CA ALA A 1084 -31.44 -13.94 -15.55
C ALA A 1084 -31.34 -15.11 -14.50
N ASN A 1085 -30.63 -16.18 -14.83
CA ASN A 1085 -30.56 -17.45 -14.09
C ASN A 1085 -31.87 -18.25 -14.00
N GLU A 1086 -32.82 -18.06 -14.91
CA GLU A 1086 -34.02 -18.90 -15.01
C GLU A 1086 -33.72 -20.36 -15.42
N ARG A 1087 -34.78 -21.18 -15.50
CA ARG A 1087 -34.68 -22.60 -15.92
C ARG A 1087 -34.64 -22.72 -17.43
N ILE A 1088 -33.43 -22.78 -17.98
CA ILE A 1088 -33.20 -22.97 -19.42
C ILE A 1088 -33.44 -24.45 -19.76
N LYS A 1089 -34.30 -24.72 -20.74
CA LYS A 1089 -34.44 -26.07 -21.31
C LYS A 1089 -33.35 -26.30 -22.35
N VAL A 1090 -32.77 -27.48 -22.33
CA VAL A 1090 -31.71 -27.90 -23.25
C VAL A 1090 -32.12 -29.16 -23.99
N ASP A 1091 -32.23 -29.05 -25.31
CA ASP A 1091 -32.40 -30.19 -26.21
C ASP A 1091 -31.07 -30.52 -26.92
N VAL A 1092 -30.86 -31.78 -27.30
CA VAL A 1092 -29.56 -32.25 -27.80
C VAL A 1092 -29.74 -33.10 -29.06
N GLU A 1093 -29.25 -32.59 -30.18
CA GLU A 1093 -29.29 -33.23 -31.50
C GLU A 1093 -27.90 -33.72 -31.94
N SER A 1094 -27.81 -34.96 -32.43
CA SER A 1094 -26.57 -35.49 -33.05
C SER A 1094 -26.60 -35.21 -34.55
N LEU A 1095 -26.00 -34.09 -34.97
CA LEU A 1095 -26.03 -33.61 -36.35
C LEU A 1095 -25.16 -34.45 -37.30
N SER A 1096 -24.13 -35.10 -36.76
CA SER A 1096 -23.36 -36.19 -37.40
C SER A 1096 -22.61 -36.98 -36.31
N PRO A 1097 -21.94 -38.13 -36.59
CA PRO A 1097 -21.14 -38.85 -35.58
C PRO A 1097 -19.90 -38.09 -35.05
N GLU A 1098 -19.66 -36.87 -35.52
CA GLU A 1098 -18.58 -35.99 -35.06
C GLU A 1098 -19.08 -34.69 -34.41
N TYR A 1099 -20.39 -34.39 -34.47
CA TYR A 1099 -20.94 -33.11 -34.05
C TYR A 1099 -22.22 -33.28 -33.23
N LEU A 1100 -22.22 -32.62 -32.07
CA LEU A 1100 -23.35 -32.57 -31.16
C LEU A 1100 -23.84 -31.12 -31.08
N THR A 1101 -25.11 -30.87 -31.36
CA THR A 1101 -25.74 -29.55 -31.23
C THR A 1101 -26.60 -29.52 -29.98
N LEU A 1102 -26.42 -28.51 -29.14
CA LEU A 1102 -27.25 -28.25 -27.97
C LEU A 1102 -28.10 -27.01 -28.24
N HIS A 1103 -29.42 -27.14 -28.12
CA HIS A 1103 -30.39 -26.06 -28.31
C HIS A 1103 -30.87 -25.58 -26.94
N LEU A 1104 -30.52 -24.34 -26.59
CA LEU A 1104 -30.87 -23.70 -25.33
C LEU A 1104 -32.04 -22.73 -25.60
N TYR A 1105 -33.17 -22.97 -24.95
CA TYR A 1105 -34.35 -22.11 -25.06
C TYR A 1105 -34.28 -21.01 -24.00
N MET A 1106 -33.94 -19.78 -24.42
CA MET A 1106 -33.78 -18.60 -23.57
C MET A 1106 -35.11 -17.84 -23.51
N SER A 1107 -35.78 -17.87 -22.35
CA SER A 1107 -37.15 -17.38 -22.21
C SER A 1107 -37.27 -15.89 -21.90
N GLN A 1108 -36.24 -15.29 -21.29
CA GLN A 1108 -36.19 -13.86 -20.99
C GLN A 1108 -35.50 -13.07 -22.12
N LEU A 1109 -34.60 -13.72 -22.87
CA LEU A 1109 -33.94 -13.14 -24.03
C LEU A 1109 -34.90 -13.09 -25.25
N GLN A 1110 -35.56 -11.95 -25.47
CA GLN A 1110 -36.37 -11.69 -26.68
C GLN A 1110 -35.63 -10.77 -27.64
N LEU A 1111 -35.17 -11.32 -28.76
CA LEU A 1111 -34.42 -10.62 -29.80
C LEU A 1111 -35.16 -10.72 -31.14
N SER A 1112 -35.13 -9.65 -31.94
CA SER A 1112 -35.55 -9.70 -33.34
C SER A 1112 -34.58 -10.54 -34.17
N ASP A 1113 -34.96 -10.95 -35.39
CA ASP A 1113 -34.08 -11.70 -36.29
C ASP A 1113 -32.77 -10.96 -36.58
N GLU A 1114 -32.84 -9.63 -36.72
CA GLU A 1114 -31.68 -8.76 -36.90
C GLU A 1114 -30.79 -8.68 -35.64
N ALA A 1115 -31.39 -8.64 -34.44
CA ALA A 1115 -30.64 -8.67 -33.20
C ALA A 1115 -30.00 -10.05 -32.93
N CYS A 1116 -30.69 -11.14 -33.27
CA CYS A 1116 -30.13 -12.50 -33.27
C CYS A 1116 -28.90 -12.63 -34.18
N ALA A 1117 -28.96 -12.07 -35.39
CA ALA A 1117 -27.81 -12.06 -36.31
C ALA A 1117 -26.62 -11.26 -35.74
N ASN A 1118 -26.89 -10.18 -35.00
CA ASN A 1118 -25.87 -9.29 -34.43
C ASN A 1118 -25.38 -9.68 -33.02
N LEU A 1119 -25.98 -10.68 -32.36
CA LEU A 1119 -25.65 -11.08 -30.98
C LEU A 1119 -24.19 -11.51 -30.78
N PHE A 1120 -23.54 -11.99 -31.83
CA PHE A 1120 -22.14 -12.41 -31.84
C PHE A 1120 -21.21 -11.46 -32.60
N VAL A 1121 -21.67 -10.22 -32.85
CA VAL A 1121 -20.87 -9.12 -33.40
C VAL A 1121 -20.25 -8.33 -32.24
N PRO A 1122 -19.02 -7.80 -32.35
CA PRO A 1122 -18.38 -7.08 -31.26
C PRO A 1122 -19.19 -5.86 -30.77
N SER A 1123 -19.66 -5.97 -29.53
CA SER A 1123 -20.31 -4.90 -28.76
C SER A 1123 -19.92 -5.05 -27.29
N ILE A 1124 -20.09 -3.98 -26.51
CA ILE A 1124 -19.89 -3.99 -25.05
C ILE A 1124 -20.96 -4.87 -24.40
N GLU A 1125 -22.22 -4.69 -24.78
CA GLU A 1125 -23.37 -5.47 -24.31
C GLU A 1125 -23.25 -6.96 -24.67
N HIS A 1126 -22.57 -7.28 -25.78
CA HIS A 1126 -22.39 -8.65 -26.26
C HIS A 1126 -21.11 -9.34 -25.73
N SER A 1127 -20.39 -8.73 -24.77
CA SER A 1127 -19.12 -9.30 -24.26
C SER A 1127 -19.21 -10.76 -23.77
N PRO A 1128 -20.25 -11.17 -23.00
CA PRO A 1128 -20.42 -12.58 -22.63
C PRO A 1128 -20.55 -13.51 -23.84
N TYR A 1129 -21.37 -13.15 -24.83
CA TYR A 1129 -21.60 -13.94 -26.05
C TYR A 1129 -20.34 -14.06 -26.92
N MET A 1130 -19.50 -13.02 -26.95
CA MET A 1130 -18.21 -13.05 -27.62
C MET A 1130 -17.22 -14.01 -26.95
N ILE A 1131 -17.22 -14.10 -25.61
CA ILE A 1131 -16.44 -15.10 -24.87
C ILE A 1131 -16.98 -16.51 -25.16
N CYS A 1132 -18.31 -16.71 -25.14
CA CYS A 1132 -18.95 -17.97 -25.52
C CYS A 1132 -18.54 -18.43 -26.93
N ARG A 1133 -18.57 -17.52 -27.92
CA ARG A 1133 -18.11 -17.79 -29.29
C ARG A 1133 -16.64 -18.18 -29.35
N GLN A 1134 -15.78 -17.53 -28.56
CA GLN A 1134 -14.35 -17.86 -28.50
C GLN A 1134 -14.10 -19.25 -27.90
N ILE A 1135 -14.83 -19.65 -26.85
CA ILE A 1135 -14.73 -21.00 -26.25
C ILE A 1135 -15.10 -22.09 -27.26
N VAL A 1136 -16.23 -21.93 -27.95
CA VAL A 1136 -16.71 -22.90 -28.97
C VAL A 1136 -15.75 -22.97 -30.17
N ARG A 1137 -15.15 -21.82 -30.55
CA ARG A 1137 -14.14 -21.75 -31.60
C ARG A 1137 -12.88 -22.53 -31.25
N GLU A 1138 -12.34 -22.37 -30.04
CA GLU A 1138 -11.12 -23.10 -29.62
C GLU A 1138 -11.36 -24.61 -29.54
N ASN A 1139 -12.58 -25.03 -29.14
CA ASN A 1139 -12.99 -26.43 -29.20
C ASN A 1139 -12.90 -26.98 -30.64
N GLY A 1140 -13.47 -26.26 -31.61
CA GLY A 1140 -13.42 -26.63 -33.03
C GLY A 1140 -12.00 -26.63 -33.60
N GLU A 1141 -11.21 -25.60 -33.33
CA GLU A 1141 -9.84 -25.47 -33.84
C GLU A 1141 -8.91 -26.58 -33.33
N PHE A 1142 -9.03 -26.98 -32.05
CA PHE A 1142 -8.19 -28.05 -31.49
C PHE A 1142 -8.45 -29.43 -32.12
N PHE A 1143 -9.71 -29.76 -32.41
CA PHE A 1143 -10.07 -31.03 -33.07
C PHE A 1143 -10.12 -30.95 -34.59
N ASN A 1144 -9.76 -29.80 -35.18
CA ASN A 1144 -9.89 -29.50 -36.61
C ASN A 1144 -11.33 -29.70 -37.15
N ARG A 1145 -12.33 -29.35 -36.33
CA ARG A 1145 -13.76 -29.53 -36.56
C ARG A 1145 -14.46 -28.20 -36.85
N HIS A 1146 -14.36 -27.75 -38.10
CA HIS A 1146 -14.79 -26.40 -38.52
C HIS A 1146 -16.31 -26.14 -38.51
N ARG A 1147 -17.17 -27.13 -38.23
CA ARG A 1147 -18.61 -26.90 -38.03
C ARG A 1147 -18.99 -26.56 -36.58
N CYS A 1148 -18.03 -26.53 -35.65
CA CYS A 1148 -18.29 -26.04 -34.30
C CYS A 1148 -18.58 -24.52 -34.33
N GLY A 1149 -19.63 -24.10 -33.65
CA GLY A 1149 -20.12 -22.72 -33.69
C GLY A 1149 -21.30 -22.48 -32.75
N ILE A 1150 -21.68 -21.21 -32.61
CA ILE A 1150 -22.84 -20.79 -31.83
C ILE A 1150 -23.67 -19.81 -32.65
N ILE A 1151 -24.99 -20.00 -32.68
CA ILE A 1151 -25.95 -19.26 -33.50
C ILE A 1151 -27.20 -18.95 -32.65
N ALA A 1152 -27.82 -17.79 -32.87
CA ALA A 1152 -29.09 -17.41 -32.26
C ALA A 1152 -30.23 -17.41 -33.29
N HIS A 1153 -31.42 -17.84 -32.86
CA HIS A 1153 -32.63 -17.85 -33.67
C HIS A 1153 -33.80 -17.27 -32.86
N ASN A 1154 -34.57 -16.37 -33.46
CA ASN A 1154 -35.85 -15.94 -32.88
C ASN A 1154 -36.88 -17.06 -33.03
N THR A 1155 -37.74 -17.25 -32.02
CA THR A 1155 -38.82 -18.24 -32.03
C THR A 1155 -40.03 -17.71 -31.28
N ASP A 1156 -41.21 -18.29 -31.50
CA ASP A 1156 -42.49 -17.91 -30.84
C ASP A 1156 -42.47 -17.96 -29.29
N ARG A 1157 -41.37 -18.39 -28.68
CA ARG A 1157 -41.18 -18.54 -27.22
C ARG A 1157 -39.95 -17.82 -26.67
N GLY A 1158 -39.30 -16.96 -27.46
CA GLY A 1158 -38.04 -16.28 -27.11
C GLY A 1158 -36.89 -16.68 -28.04
N THR A 1159 -35.65 -16.45 -27.59
CA THR A 1159 -34.46 -16.74 -28.41
C THR A 1159 -33.96 -18.17 -28.16
N THR A 1160 -33.73 -18.94 -29.22
CA THR A 1160 -33.03 -20.24 -29.13
C THR A 1160 -31.57 -20.08 -29.50
N LEU A 1161 -30.65 -20.51 -28.64
CA LEU A 1161 -29.21 -20.56 -28.90
C LEU A 1161 -28.80 -21.99 -29.28
N SER A 1162 -28.28 -22.17 -30.49
CA SER A 1162 -27.79 -23.45 -31.01
C SER A 1162 -26.26 -23.50 -30.89
N ILE A 1163 -25.73 -24.44 -30.11
CA ILE A 1163 -24.29 -24.60 -29.84
C ILE A 1163 -23.80 -25.94 -30.40
N THR A 1164 -22.97 -25.90 -31.44
CA THR A 1164 -22.39 -27.11 -32.05
C THR A 1164 -20.99 -27.39 -31.50
N LEU A 1165 -20.79 -28.53 -30.86
CA LEU A 1165 -19.56 -28.98 -30.22
C LEU A 1165 -19.03 -30.30 -30.80
N SER A 1166 -17.76 -30.59 -30.53
CA SER A 1166 -17.07 -31.81 -30.94
C SER A 1166 -17.59 -33.04 -30.18
N GLN A 1167 -18.38 -33.91 -30.82
CA GLN A 1167 -18.86 -35.14 -30.19
C GLN A 1167 -17.72 -36.13 -29.90
N ALA A 1168 -17.71 -36.74 -28.72
CA ALA A 1168 -16.84 -37.86 -28.38
C ALA A 1168 -17.44 -39.16 -28.92
N LYS A 1169 -16.61 -40.03 -29.51
CA LYS A 1169 -17.05 -41.38 -29.90
C LYS A 1169 -17.45 -42.16 -28.64
N LYS A 1170 -18.51 -42.95 -28.73
CA LYS A 1170 -18.75 -44.02 -27.75
C LYS A 1170 -17.56 -44.98 -27.80
N GLU A 1171 -17.00 -45.30 -26.64
CA GLU A 1171 -16.11 -46.46 -26.50
C GLU A 1171 -16.87 -47.73 -26.92
N GLN A 1172 -16.15 -48.67 -27.54
CA GLN A 1172 -16.63 -50.02 -27.85
C GLN A 1172 -16.32 -50.96 -26.68
#